data_AF-A0A0G0BMB7-F1
#
_entry.id   AF-A0A0G0BMB7-F1
#
_cell.length_a   1.000
_cell.length_b   1.000
_cell.length_c   1.000
_cell.angle_alpha   90.00
_cell.angle_beta   90.00
_cell.angle_gamma   90.00
#
_symmetry.space_group_name_H-M   'P 1'
#
loop_
_entity.id
_entity.type
_entity.pdbx_description
1 polymer ?
#
loop_
_entity_poly.entity_id
_entity_poly.type
_entity_poly.pdbx_seq_one_letter_code
_entity_poly.pdbx_strand_id
1 'polypeptide(L)'
;MATSILLQNYFSLIYLYFPLGIIGAMRWIIWLTKKIVAIYYKQTNEISNNLTLSVVATVYNENPEIFSKALLSWQQNLPDEIIAVIDYTDKANIQVFNEFSKNYKNCSLIITHIPGKRPSLALGIKSAHSEVIALVDSDAIWDKNIKSKILSPFTNNSIGGVATRQEVYNPKTIAQRLFNIHLSNRYFNEFPFLAVTGNALTCLSGRTAIYRKLALENIVEDMLNEKFLGQQCISGEDKSLTRLIQKQGWKTKYLMDISIKTPGAPDIKTFFKQQIRWARNSWREDLKSLFSYWIWSREKILAIYIIDRFIQPFILFFGPISLFLAIYLKHWIIVFIIIMWWLISRTIKIFPHLKRHPQDYVILPIYILNTYIIAFIRIYALFTIKTQGWITRWDKNRFSKPKKFISTISIASTLLVVMAIGTLTAEYNKKIFIFNQPTKQLTINNLIDKKTAKPKSEIIQENKKTENQKNILPEINNNARYRIRSGDTLISISRKYNVNLKKILQANESNILNPNIIKIEEEIIIPINELTKTPIKLISYKLPTVSYDNFSDTIILRGEGSAITIPTLYNLLRSEDKITYLGQKEWLLKSNILVTDLATLIIDENISWLKMKSDKYGFVSIKSENGNIGIFNTKITSWDELTQNPDINYTDGRSFILSINSGRMDVINSEIAFLGHNTSTEDVGGDYGLSWKIYDIRFNKDIVTGTIANNKIHNNYYGVYIYGATANTIQENEFYDNTVYGIVVSGYSNNVIIDSNHIYSNGDQGIFMGDKSFYNNIYENNIYKNKLF
;
A
#
# COMPACT_ATOMS: atom_id res chain seq x y z
N MET A 1 36.97 -11.00 -4.22
CA MET A 1 36.58 -9.59 -4.53
C MET A 1 35.52 -9.50 -5.63
N ALA A 2 35.68 -10.15 -6.80
CA ALA A 2 34.65 -10.11 -7.85
C ALA A 2 33.30 -10.75 -7.44
N THR A 3 33.33 -11.81 -6.62
CA THR A 3 32.14 -12.49 -6.09
C THR A 3 31.38 -11.68 -5.03
N SER A 4 32.06 -10.88 -4.20
CA SER A 4 31.42 -10.06 -3.17
C SER A 4 30.72 -8.83 -3.75
N ILE A 5 31.30 -8.20 -4.77
CA ILE A 5 30.68 -7.09 -5.52
C ILE A 5 29.47 -7.58 -6.33
N LEU A 6 29.56 -8.78 -6.92
CA LEU A 6 28.39 -9.42 -7.55
C LEU A 6 27.26 -9.61 -6.54
N LEU A 7 27.53 -10.23 -5.38
CA LEU A 7 26.52 -10.48 -4.35
C LEU A 7 25.86 -9.20 -3.83
N GLN A 8 26.63 -8.14 -3.59
CA GLN A 8 26.11 -6.88 -3.06
C GLN A 8 25.21 -6.14 -4.08
N ASN A 9 25.54 -6.23 -5.36
CA ASN A 9 24.66 -5.77 -6.44
C ASN A 9 23.38 -6.62 -6.56
N TYR A 10 23.43 -7.92 -6.26
CA TYR A 10 22.21 -8.74 -6.22
C TYR A 10 21.32 -8.43 -5.02
N PHE A 11 21.88 -8.16 -3.84
CA PHE A 11 21.07 -7.77 -2.68
C PHE A 11 20.35 -6.44 -2.90
N SER A 12 21.01 -5.44 -3.47
CA SER A 12 20.38 -4.15 -3.79
C SER A 12 19.25 -4.29 -4.81
N LEU A 13 19.43 -5.15 -5.82
CA LEU A 13 18.36 -5.52 -6.76
C LEU A 13 17.22 -6.27 -6.07
N ILE A 14 17.52 -7.23 -5.18
CA ILE A 14 16.49 -7.99 -4.45
C ILE A 14 15.65 -7.02 -3.63
N TYR A 15 16.24 -6.13 -2.83
CA TYR A 15 15.50 -5.15 -2.03
C TYR A 15 14.68 -4.19 -2.88
N LEU A 16 15.23 -3.71 -4.00
CA LEU A 16 14.54 -2.80 -4.92
C LEU A 16 13.26 -3.41 -5.51
N TYR A 17 13.31 -4.68 -5.90
CA TYR A 17 12.18 -5.38 -6.52
C TYR A 17 11.40 -6.27 -5.53
N PHE A 18 11.79 -6.32 -4.24
CA PHE A 18 11.17 -7.17 -3.22
C PHE A 18 9.67 -6.91 -3.03
N PRO A 19 9.16 -5.65 -2.99
CA PRO A 19 7.73 -5.41 -2.89
C PRO A 19 6.95 -5.97 -4.08
N LEU A 20 7.52 -5.89 -5.30
CA LEU A 20 6.91 -6.52 -6.46
C LEU A 20 6.83 -8.04 -6.28
N GLY A 21 7.87 -8.63 -5.68
CA GLY A 21 7.89 -10.03 -5.24
C GLY A 21 6.77 -10.35 -4.24
N ILE A 22 6.62 -9.57 -3.18
CA ILE A 22 5.55 -9.74 -2.17
C ILE A 22 4.17 -9.62 -2.79
N ILE A 23 3.93 -8.57 -3.58
CA ILE A 23 2.67 -8.37 -4.31
C ILE A 23 2.42 -9.58 -5.23
N GLY A 24 3.45 -10.02 -5.94
CA GLY A 24 3.41 -11.21 -6.79
C GLY A 24 3.01 -12.46 -6.01
N ALA A 25 3.67 -12.74 -4.89
CA ALA A 25 3.41 -13.86 -4.01
C ALA A 25 1.98 -13.81 -3.46
N MET A 26 1.55 -12.67 -2.91
CA MET A 26 0.18 -12.46 -2.44
C MET A 26 -0.85 -12.73 -3.55
N ARG A 27 -0.60 -12.21 -4.77
CA ARG A 27 -1.50 -12.44 -5.91
C ARG A 27 -1.57 -13.91 -6.33
N TRP A 28 -0.47 -14.63 -6.22
CA TRP A 28 -0.42 -16.06 -6.51
C TRP A 28 -1.08 -16.89 -5.42
N ILE A 29 -0.89 -16.55 -4.14
CA ILE A 29 -1.59 -17.18 -3.02
C ILE A 29 -3.09 -17.04 -3.21
N ILE A 30 -3.61 -15.82 -3.46
CA ILE A 30 -5.04 -15.61 -3.72
C ILE A 30 -5.54 -16.43 -4.91
N TRP A 31 -4.76 -16.48 -6.01
CA TRP A 31 -5.14 -17.26 -7.19
C TRP A 31 -5.11 -18.77 -6.90
N LEU A 32 -4.11 -19.25 -6.19
CA LEU A 32 -3.94 -20.66 -5.82
C LEU A 32 -5.04 -21.10 -4.87
N THR A 33 -5.37 -20.30 -3.86
CA THR A 33 -6.52 -20.55 -2.97
C THR A 33 -7.80 -20.67 -3.77
N LYS A 34 -8.08 -19.72 -4.67
CA LYS A 34 -9.26 -19.81 -5.56
C LYS A 34 -9.23 -21.08 -6.40
N LYS A 35 -8.05 -21.47 -6.90
CA LYS A 35 -7.91 -22.66 -7.75
C LYS A 35 -8.09 -23.95 -6.98
N ILE A 36 -7.50 -24.08 -5.79
CA ILE A 36 -7.65 -25.23 -4.90
C ILE A 36 -9.12 -25.39 -4.51
N VAL A 37 -9.77 -24.32 -4.09
CA VAL A 37 -11.19 -24.36 -3.74
C VAL A 37 -12.06 -24.72 -4.95
N ALA A 38 -11.73 -24.20 -6.13
CA ALA A 38 -12.42 -24.54 -7.38
C ALA A 38 -12.30 -26.02 -7.78
N ILE A 39 -11.31 -26.78 -7.30
CA ILE A 39 -11.20 -28.23 -7.56
C ILE A 39 -12.35 -28.99 -6.89
N TYR A 40 -12.88 -28.49 -5.77
CA TYR A 40 -14.01 -29.10 -5.08
C TYR A 40 -15.36 -28.79 -5.73
N TYR A 41 -15.38 -28.04 -6.85
CA TYR A 41 -16.61 -27.79 -7.59
C TYR A 41 -17.16 -29.11 -8.13
N LYS A 42 -18.41 -29.39 -7.77
CA LYS A 42 -19.18 -30.53 -8.30
C LYS A 42 -20.39 -29.99 -9.07
N GLN A 43 -20.49 -30.41 -10.31
CA GLN A 43 -21.66 -30.15 -11.15
C GLN A 43 -22.86 -30.95 -10.60
N THR A 44 -24.05 -30.35 -10.66
CA THR A 44 -25.31 -31.08 -10.47
C THR A 44 -25.57 -31.99 -11.68
N ASN A 45 -25.55 -33.30 -11.47
CA ASN A 45 -25.79 -34.31 -12.51
C ASN A 45 -27.25 -34.76 -12.61
N GLU A 46 -28.11 -34.25 -11.74
CA GLU A 46 -29.55 -34.49 -11.85
C GLU A 46 -30.06 -33.95 -13.19
N ILE A 47 -31.06 -34.60 -13.75
CA ILE A 47 -31.71 -34.20 -15.00
C ILE A 47 -33.17 -33.94 -14.64
N SER A 48 -33.68 -32.75 -14.97
CA SER A 48 -35.09 -32.41 -14.76
C SER A 48 -35.75 -32.14 -16.10
N ASN A 49 -36.84 -32.88 -16.38
CA ASN A 49 -37.70 -32.66 -17.53
C ASN A 49 -39.10 -32.16 -17.13
N ASN A 50 -39.36 -32.00 -15.82
CA ASN A 50 -40.70 -31.73 -15.31
C ASN A 50 -41.02 -30.24 -15.20
N LEU A 51 -40.03 -29.37 -15.42
CA LEU A 51 -40.20 -27.91 -15.37
C LEU A 51 -40.35 -27.36 -16.78
N THR A 52 -41.18 -26.33 -16.92
CA THR A 52 -41.36 -25.60 -18.18
C THR A 52 -40.29 -24.54 -18.37
N LEU A 53 -39.91 -24.26 -19.63
CA LEU A 53 -38.88 -23.31 -20.02
C LEU A 53 -39.36 -22.31 -21.09
N SER A 54 -39.32 -21.02 -20.75
CA SER A 54 -39.47 -19.92 -21.71
C SER A 54 -38.11 -19.37 -22.09
N VAL A 55 -37.83 -19.22 -23.39
CA VAL A 55 -36.65 -18.49 -23.88
C VAL A 55 -37.07 -17.09 -24.28
N VAL A 56 -36.48 -16.07 -23.66
CA VAL A 56 -36.79 -14.66 -23.92
C VAL A 56 -35.56 -13.96 -24.50
N ALA A 57 -35.67 -13.49 -25.74
CA ALA A 57 -34.62 -12.80 -26.46
C ALA A 57 -35.02 -11.35 -26.77
N THR A 58 -34.16 -10.39 -26.43
CA THR A 58 -34.31 -9.00 -26.89
C THR A 58 -33.43 -8.77 -28.11
N VAL A 59 -34.02 -8.29 -29.22
CA VAL A 59 -33.31 -8.17 -30.51
C VAL A 59 -33.29 -6.72 -30.97
N TYR A 60 -32.11 -6.25 -31.38
CA TYR A 60 -31.95 -4.90 -31.92
C TYR A 60 -30.73 -4.78 -32.84
N ASN A 61 -31.01 -4.59 -34.13
CA ASN A 61 -30.04 -4.43 -35.21
C ASN A 61 -28.96 -5.54 -35.22
N GLU A 62 -29.38 -6.76 -34.88
CA GLU A 62 -28.54 -7.95 -34.92
C GLU A 62 -28.33 -8.38 -36.37
N ASN A 63 -27.22 -9.07 -36.68
CA ASN A 63 -27.08 -9.68 -37.99
C ASN A 63 -28.18 -10.76 -38.18
N PRO A 64 -29.05 -10.63 -39.21
CA PRO A 64 -30.15 -11.57 -39.45
C PRO A 64 -29.74 -13.04 -39.53
N GLU A 65 -28.57 -13.34 -40.11
CA GLU A 65 -28.06 -14.71 -40.19
C GLU A 65 -27.65 -15.28 -38.83
N ILE A 66 -27.06 -14.43 -37.97
CA ILE A 66 -26.64 -14.82 -36.63
C ILE A 66 -27.88 -15.05 -35.77
N PHE A 67 -28.87 -14.16 -35.84
CA PHE A 67 -30.13 -14.30 -35.12
C PHE A 67 -30.90 -15.55 -35.56
N SER A 68 -30.98 -15.83 -36.86
CA SER A 68 -31.57 -17.06 -37.39
C SER A 68 -30.87 -18.32 -36.85
N LYS A 69 -29.53 -18.35 -36.84
CA LYS A 69 -28.77 -19.45 -36.24
C LYS A 69 -29.03 -19.63 -34.74
N ALA A 70 -29.15 -18.53 -34.00
CA ALA A 70 -29.47 -18.55 -32.57
C ALA A 70 -30.87 -19.14 -32.33
N LEU A 71 -31.90 -18.66 -33.05
CA LEU A 71 -33.27 -19.17 -32.99
C LEU A 71 -33.34 -20.69 -33.24
N LEU A 72 -32.70 -21.16 -34.31
CA LEU A 72 -32.64 -22.60 -34.62
C LEU A 72 -31.95 -23.41 -33.51
N SER A 73 -30.91 -22.85 -32.89
CA SER A 73 -30.21 -23.53 -31.77
C SER A 73 -31.08 -23.65 -30.51
N TRP A 74 -31.93 -22.64 -30.25
CA TRP A 74 -32.88 -22.68 -29.13
C TRP A 74 -34.00 -23.68 -29.43
N GLN A 75 -34.55 -23.66 -30.65
CA GLN A 75 -35.57 -24.61 -31.10
C GLN A 75 -35.11 -26.06 -30.95
N GLN A 76 -33.85 -26.38 -31.28
CA GLN A 76 -33.28 -27.72 -31.14
C GLN A 76 -33.26 -28.24 -29.70
N ASN A 77 -33.42 -27.36 -28.71
CA ASN A 77 -33.50 -27.71 -27.30
C ASN A 77 -34.94 -27.84 -26.78
N LEU A 78 -35.94 -27.73 -27.66
CA LEU A 78 -37.37 -27.94 -27.37
C LEU A 78 -37.87 -27.15 -26.14
N PRO A 79 -37.64 -25.82 -26.06
CA PRO A 79 -38.25 -25.00 -25.02
C PRO A 79 -39.78 -24.98 -25.20
N ASP A 80 -40.49 -24.73 -24.11
CA ASP A 80 -41.95 -24.69 -24.11
C ASP A 80 -42.48 -23.47 -24.87
N GLU A 81 -41.73 -22.36 -24.84
CA GLU A 81 -41.98 -21.19 -25.69
C GLU A 81 -40.69 -20.39 -25.99
N ILE A 82 -40.68 -19.70 -27.14
CA ILE A 82 -39.64 -18.72 -27.52
C ILE A 82 -40.30 -17.36 -27.74
N ILE A 83 -39.91 -16.36 -26.96
CA ILE A 83 -40.41 -14.99 -27.02
C ILE A 83 -39.31 -14.08 -27.53
N ALA A 84 -39.50 -13.49 -28.72
CA ALA A 84 -38.62 -12.44 -29.22
C ALA A 84 -39.27 -11.07 -29.03
N VAL A 85 -38.58 -10.20 -28.29
CA VAL A 85 -38.96 -8.78 -28.17
C VAL A 85 -38.06 -7.98 -29.10
N ILE A 86 -38.59 -7.64 -30.27
CA ILE A 86 -37.85 -6.99 -31.34
C ILE A 86 -38.27 -5.53 -31.44
N ASP A 87 -37.31 -4.67 -31.70
CA ASP A 87 -37.62 -3.28 -31.94
C ASP A 87 -38.37 -3.05 -33.25
N TYR A 88 -39.35 -2.15 -33.24
CA TYR A 88 -40.14 -1.80 -34.43
C TYR A 88 -39.31 -1.28 -35.62
N THR A 89 -38.10 -0.75 -35.39
CA THR A 89 -37.21 -0.29 -36.47
C THR A 89 -36.41 -1.42 -37.12
N ASP A 90 -36.28 -2.57 -36.46
CA ASP A 90 -35.50 -3.70 -36.94
C ASP A 90 -36.33 -4.63 -37.84
N LYS A 91 -36.72 -4.08 -39.01
CA LYS A 91 -37.55 -4.79 -39.99
C LYS A 91 -36.94 -6.11 -40.46
N ALA A 92 -35.60 -6.19 -40.54
CA ALA A 92 -34.89 -7.38 -40.98
C ALA A 92 -35.06 -8.54 -40.00
N ASN A 93 -34.83 -8.32 -38.71
CA ASN A 93 -35.00 -9.39 -37.72
C ASN A 93 -36.47 -9.71 -37.42
N ILE A 94 -37.40 -8.75 -37.60
CA ILE A 94 -38.85 -9.03 -37.60
C ILE A 94 -39.19 -10.03 -38.71
N GLN A 95 -38.66 -9.83 -39.92
CA GLN A 95 -38.89 -10.76 -41.03
C GLN A 95 -38.31 -12.15 -40.74
N VAL A 96 -37.07 -12.23 -40.23
CA VAL A 96 -36.46 -13.51 -39.83
C VAL A 96 -37.34 -14.27 -38.84
N PHE A 97 -37.87 -13.58 -37.83
CA PHE A 97 -38.72 -14.23 -36.82
C PHE A 97 -40.08 -14.65 -37.39
N ASN A 98 -40.68 -13.85 -38.28
CA ASN A 98 -41.93 -14.22 -38.95
C ASN A 98 -41.76 -15.44 -39.87
N GLU A 99 -40.60 -15.61 -40.50
CA GLU A 99 -40.29 -16.81 -41.28
C GLU A 99 -40.09 -18.03 -40.38
N PHE A 100 -39.40 -17.84 -39.24
CA PHE A 100 -39.24 -18.86 -38.22
C PHE A 100 -40.58 -19.33 -37.62
N SER A 101 -41.50 -18.40 -37.33
CA SER A 101 -42.80 -18.70 -36.72
C SER A 101 -43.77 -19.45 -37.63
N LYS A 102 -43.51 -19.46 -38.95
CA LYS A 102 -44.24 -20.35 -39.88
C LYS A 102 -43.95 -21.83 -39.60
N ASN A 103 -42.71 -22.13 -39.22
CA ASN A 103 -42.21 -23.49 -39.03
C ASN A 103 -42.19 -23.94 -37.56
N TYR A 104 -42.32 -23.01 -36.60
CA TYR A 104 -42.32 -23.30 -35.18
C TYR A 104 -43.48 -22.58 -34.47
N LYS A 105 -44.45 -23.34 -33.97
CA LYS A 105 -45.68 -22.78 -33.39
C LYS A 105 -45.53 -22.24 -31.96
N ASN A 106 -44.60 -22.79 -31.19
CA ASN A 106 -44.37 -22.40 -29.80
C ASN A 106 -43.47 -21.15 -29.70
N CYS A 107 -43.80 -20.10 -30.44
CA CYS A 107 -43.08 -18.84 -30.37
C CYS A 107 -44.01 -17.62 -30.50
N SER A 108 -43.59 -16.51 -29.91
CA SER A 108 -44.32 -15.25 -29.94
C SER A 108 -43.39 -14.09 -30.26
N LEU A 109 -43.82 -13.22 -31.18
CA LEU A 109 -43.15 -11.98 -31.51
C LEU A 109 -43.81 -10.81 -30.79
N ILE A 110 -43.02 -10.02 -30.06
CA ILE A 110 -43.47 -8.77 -29.46
C ILE A 110 -42.70 -7.63 -30.10
N ILE A 111 -43.40 -6.75 -30.82
CA ILE A 111 -42.81 -5.56 -31.42
C ILE A 111 -42.93 -4.42 -30.41
N THR A 112 -41.78 -3.92 -29.92
CA THR A 112 -41.76 -2.83 -28.95
C THR A 112 -41.45 -1.49 -29.61
N HIS A 113 -42.16 -0.44 -29.18
CA HIS A 113 -41.86 0.96 -29.51
C HIS A 113 -41.03 1.64 -28.41
N ILE A 114 -40.90 1.01 -27.23
CA ILE A 114 -40.13 1.56 -26.11
C ILE A 114 -38.66 1.23 -26.33
N PRO A 115 -37.77 2.24 -26.44
CA PRO A 115 -36.36 2.00 -26.71
C PRO A 115 -35.61 1.48 -25.48
N GLY A 116 -34.73 0.50 -25.72
CA GLY A 116 -33.71 0.06 -24.77
C GLY A 116 -33.90 -1.37 -24.28
N LYS A 117 -32.80 -2.03 -23.94
CA LYS A 117 -32.78 -3.46 -23.58
C LYS A 117 -33.56 -3.75 -22.29
N ARG A 118 -33.47 -2.88 -21.26
CA ARG A 118 -34.18 -3.06 -19.97
C ARG A 118 -35.72 -3.12 -20.14
N PRO A 119 -36.38 -2.15 -20.81
CA PRO A 119 -37.81 -2.25 -21.12
C PRO A 119 -38.18 -3.46 -21.97
N SER A 120 -37.43 -3.77 -23.03
CA SER A 120 -37.69 -4.95 -23.87
C SER A 120 -37.62 -6.25 -23.06
N LEU A 121 -36.62 -6.35 -22.17
CA LEU A 121 -36.45 -7.52 -21.31
C LEU A 121 -37.60 -7.64 -20.29
N ALA A 122 -38.02 -6.52 -19.70
CA ALA A 122 -39.16 -6.48 -18.79
C ALA A 122 -40.46 -6.95 -19.46
N LEU A 123 -40.71 -6.51 -20.69
CA LEU A 123 -41.87 -6.94 -21.48
C LEU A 123 -41.82 -8.45 -21.75
N GLY A 124 -40.66 -8.97 -22.18
CA GLY A 124 -40.47 -10.39 -22.41
C GLY A 124 -40.62 -11.25 -21.16
N ILE A 125 -40.12 -10.80 -20.00
CA ILE A 125 -40.29 -11.49 -18.71
C ILE A 125 -41.77 -11.53 -18.31
N LYS A 126 -42.50 -10.40 -18.46
CA LYS A 126 -43.93 -10.32 -18.11
C LYS A 126 -44.80 -11.19 -19.03
N SER A 127 -44.39 -11.37 -20.29
CA SER A 127 -45.10 -12.21 -21.26
C SER A 127 -44.77 -13.71 -21.18
N ALA A 128 -43.73 -14.09 -20.43
CA ALA A 128 -43.35 -15.49 -20.29
C ALA A 128 -44.29 -16.25 -19.34
N HIS A 129 -44.68 -17.47 -19.71
CA HIS A 129 -45.62 -18.31 -18.95
C HIS A 129 -44.93 -19.38 -18.11
N SER A 130 -43.76 -19.86 -18.52
CA SER A 130 -43.10 -21.00 -17.88
C SER A 130 -42.55 -20.71 -16.48
N GLU A 131 -42.34 -21.76 -15.70
CA GLU A 131 -41.77 -21.70 -14.35
C GLU A 131 -40.32 -21.20 -14.33
N VAL A 132 -39.58 -21.51 -15.41
CA VAL A 132 -38.18 -21.10 -15.59
C VAL A 132 -38.07 -20.28 -16.89
N ILE A 133 -37.32 -19.18 -16.82
CA ILE A 133 -37.10 -18.25 -17.92
C ILE A 133 -35.61 -18.18 -18.24
N ALA A 134 -35.22 -18.47 -19.46
CA ALA A 134 -33.89 -18.19 -19.99
C ALA A 134 -33.89 -16.84 -20.71
N LEU A 135 -33.18 -15.87 -20.14
CA LEU A 135 -32.90 -14.58 -20.77
C LEU A 135 -31.67 -14.73 -21.65
N VAL A 136 -31.82 -14.54 -22.97
CA VAL A 136 -30.76 -14.79 -23.95
C VAL A 136 -30.48 -13.55 -24.80
N ASP A 137 -29.21 -13.35 -25.16
CA ASP A 137 -28.84 -12.36 -26.18
C ASP A 137 -29.19 -12.94 -27.57
N SER A 138 -29.52 -12.08 -28.53
CA SER A 138 -29.91 -12.45 -29.91
C SER A 138 -28.83 -13.19 -30.70
N ASP A 139 -27.60 -13.20 -30.22
CA ASP A 139 -26.43 -13.85 -30.82
C ASP A 139 -25.96 -15.10 -30.07
N ALA A 140 -26.70 -15.55 -29.05
CA ALA A 140 -26.31 -16.69 -28.22
C ALA A 140 -26.74 -18.03 -28.84
N ILE A 141 -25.77 -18.85 -29.20
CA ILE A 141 -25.97 -20.17 -29.81
C ILE A 141 -25.85 -21.25 -28.73
N TRP A 142 -26.88 -22.07 -28.57
CA TRP A 142 -26.92 -23.15 -27.59
C TRP A 142 -26.32 -24.44 -28.15
N ASP A 143 -25.62 -25.21 -27.31
CA ASP A 143 -25.33 -26.61 -27.61
C ASP A 143 -26.63 -27.44 -27.60
N LYS A 144 -26.60 -28.62 -28.23
CA LYS A 144 -27.75 -29.52 -28.28
C LYS A 144 -28.00 -30.20 -26.93
N ASN A 145 -29.26 -30.52 -26.64
CA ASN A 145 -29.69 -31.30 -25.48
C ASN A 145 -29.27 -30.70 -24.12
N ILE A 146 -29.33 -29.37 -23.98
CA ILE A 146 -28.98 -28.67 -22.74
C ILE A 146 -30.19 -28.33 -21.86
N LYS A 147 -31.43 -28.34 -22.38
CA LYS A 147 -32.67 -27.98 -21.65
C LYS A 147 -32.75 -28.68 -20.28
N SER A 148 -32.62 -29.99 -20.28
CA SER A 148 -32.78 -30.79 -19.06
C SER A 148 -31.69 -30.52 -18.00
N LYS A 149 -30.48 -30.17 -18.46
CA LYS A 149 -29.37 -29.79 -17.58
C LYS A 149 -29.52 -28.38 -17.02
N ILE A 150 -30.02 -27.41 -17.80
CA ILE A 150 -30.26 -26.04 -17.30
C ILE A 150 -31.43 -25.97 -16.32
N LEU A 151 -32.40 -26.88 -16.42
CA LEU A 151 -33.56 -26.96 -15.53
C LEU A 151 -33.25 -27.69 -14.22
N SER A 152 -32.29 -28.62 -14.23
CA SER A 152 -31.91 -29.43 -13.08
C SER A 152 -31.71 -28.67 -11.76
N PRO A 153 -30.97 -27.55 -11.68
CA PRO A 153 -30.78 -26.84 -10.42
C PRO A 153 -32.09 -26.28 -9.81
N PHE A 154 -33.14 -26.12 -10.60
CA PHE A 154 -34.43 -25.59 -10.16
C PHE A 154 -35.34 -26.64 -9.53
N THR A 155 -34.94 -27.91 -9.45
CA THR A 155 -35.60 -28.89 -8.56
C THR A 155 -35.53 -28.43 -7.10
N ASN A 156 -34.51 -27.65 -6.76
CA ASN A 156 -34.39 -26.98 -5.47
C ASN A 156 -35.10 -25.62 -5.50
N ASN A 157 -36.16 -25.50 -4.69
CA ASN A 157 -37.00 -24.30 -4.58
C ASN A 157 -36.27 -23.06 -4.07
N SER A 158 -35.06 -23.16 -3.52
CA SER A 158 -34.26 -22.00 -3.09
C SER A 158 -33.39 -21.40 -4.21
N ILE A 159 -33.24 -22.10 -5.34
CA ILE A 159 -32.48 -21.61 -6.49
C ILE A 159 -33.36 -20.66 -7.31
N GLY A 160 -32.89 -19.41 -7.47
CA GLY A 160 -33.55 -18.39 -8.27
C GLY A 160 -32.83 -18.06 -9.57
N GLY A 161 -31.56 -18.45 -9.72
CA GLY A 161 -30.82 -18.21 -10.96
C GLY A 161 -29.67 -19.17 -11.24
N VAL A 162 -29.38 -19.40 -12.52
CA VAL A 162 -28.35 -20.32 -12.99
C VAL A 162 -27.53 -19.67 -14.10
N ALA A 163 -26.20 -19.74 -13.96
CA ALA A 163 -25.25 -19.37 -15.00
C ALA A 163 -24.74 -20.60 -15.75
N THR A 164 -24.52 -20.44 -17.05
CA THR A 164 -23.86 -21.42 -17.92
C THR A 164 -22.47 -20.95 -18.30
N ARG A 165 -21.60 -21.88 -18.70
CA ARG A 165 -20.30 -21.54 -19.28
C ARG A 165 -20.51 -20.90 -20.65
N GLN A 166 -19.73 -19.87 -20.96
CA GLN A 166 -19.80 -19.20 -22.25
C GLN A 166 -18.43 -19.21 -22.94
N GLU A 167 -18.44 -19.27 -24.27
CA GLU A 167 -17.24 -19.25 -25.10
C GLU A 167 -17.50 -18.53 -26.43
N VAL A 168 -16.43 -18.11 -27.10
CA VAL A 168 -16.55 -17.50 -28.43
C VAL A 168 -16.62 -18.60 -29.48
N TYR A 169 -17.59 -18.50 -30.38
CA TYR A 169 -17.74 -19.40 -31.52
C TYR A 169 -16.62 -19.16 -32.54
N ASN A 170 -15.77 -20.17 -32.74
CA ASN A 170 -14.70 -20.20 -33.73
C ASN A 170 -13.89 -18.87 -33.82
N PRO A 171 -13.14 -18.51 -32.76
CA PRO A 171 -12.48 -17.20 -32.69
C PRO A 171 -11.35 -17.10 -33.71
N LYS A 172 -11.48 -16.17 -34.68
CA LYS A 172 -10.49 -15.95 -35.75
C LYS A 172 -9.65 -14.70 -35.51
N THR A 173 -10.28 -13.59 -35.15
CA THR A 173 -9.58 -12.31 -34.96
C THR A 173 -8.89 -12.24 -33.60
N ILE A 174 -7.91 -11.33 -33.46
CA ILE A 174 -7.23 -11.08 -32.18
C ILE A 174 -8.26 -10.68 -31.11
N ALA A 175 -9.24 -9.86 -31.45
CA ALA A 175 -10.30 -9.44 -30.54
C ALA A 175 -11.16 -10.62 -30.06
N GLN A 176 -11.56 -11.51 -30.96
CA GLN A 176 -12.30 -12.73 -30.63
C GLN A 176 -11.49 -13.69 -29.74
N ARG A 177 -10.20 -13.87 -30.04
CA ARG A 177 -9.32 -14.74 -29.23
C ARG A 177 -9.10 -14.16 -27.83
N LEU A 178 -8.86 -12.85 -27.70
CA LEU A 178 -8.77 -12.16 -26.39
C LEU A 178 -10.08 -12.23 -25.59
N PHE A 179 -11.22 -12.09 -26.27
CA PHE A 179 -12.54 -12.25 -25.66
C PHE A 179 -12.72 -13.68 -25.16
N ASN A 180 -12.37 -14.68 -25.95
CA ASN A 180 -12.49 -16.09 -25.56
C ASN A 180 -11.63 -16.39 -24.32
N ILE A 181 -10.39 -15.88 -24.27
CA ILE A 181 -9.53 -16.00 -23.08
C ILE A 181 -10.17 -15.31 -21.86
N HIS A 182 -10.83 -14.15 -22.04
CA HIS A 182 -11.53 -13.45 -20.96
C HIS A 182 -12.69 -14.29 -20.40
N LEU A 183 -13.52 -14.88 -21.26
CA LEU A 183 -14.60 -15.77 -20.83
C LEU A 183 -14.05 -17.04 -20.16
N SER A 184 -13.02 -17.65 -20.75
CA SER A 184 -12.38 -18.85 -20.20
C SER A 184 -11.88 -18.62 -18.77
N ASN A 185 -11.22 -17.50 -18.51
CA ASN A 185 -10.79 -17.14 -17.15
C ASN A 185 -11.96 -17.01 -16.17
N ARG A 186 -13.09 -16.44 -16.60
CA ARG A 186 -14.27 -16.29 -15.77
C ARG A 186 -14.89 -17.65 -15.43
N TYR A 187 -15.10 -18.51 -16.42
CA TYR A 187 -15.87 -19.74 -16.23
C TYR A 187 -15.04 -20.93 -15.73
N PHE A 188 -13.73 -20.96 -15.95
CA PHE A 188 -12.86 -22.04 -15.43
C PHE A 188 -12.12 -21.71 -14.14
N ASN A 189 -12.13 -20.43 -13.71
CA ASN A 189 -11.45 -20.00 -12.49
C ASN A 189 -12.38 -19.26 -11.52
N GLU A 190 -13.05 -18.17 -11.94
CA GLU A 190 -13.89 -17.37 -11.02
C GLU A 190 -15.16 -18.11 -10.58
N PHE A 191 -15.92 -18.64 -11.53
CA PHE A 191 -17.25 -19.20 -11.25
C PHE A 191 -17.21 -20.49 -10.43
N PRO A 192 -16.29 -21.44 -10.69
CA PRO A 192 -16.17 -22.65 -9.87
C PRO A 192 -15.83 -22.31 -8.41
N PHE A 193 -14.93 -21.33 -8.19
CA PHE A 193 -14.59 -20.86 -6.86
C PHE A 193 -15.82 -20.30 -6.12
N LEU A 194 -16.58 -19.41 -6.76
CA LEU A 194 -17.76 -18.81 -6.14
C LEU A 194 -18.89 -19.83 -5.93
N ALA A 195 -19.06 -20.78 -6.85
CA ALA A 195 -20.07 -21.83 -6.75
C ALA A 195 -19.81 -22.83 -5.60
N VAL A 196 -18.55 -22.99 -5.18
CA VAL A 196 -18.17 -23.80 -4.01
C VAL A 196 -18.31 -23.01 -2.71
N THR A 197 -17.90 -21.75 -2.72
CA THR A 197 -17.76 -20.95 -1.50
C THR A 197 -19.04 -20.30 -1.00
N GLY A 198 -20.05 -20.16 -1.87
CA GLY A 198 -21.30 -19.53 -1.50
C GLY A 198 -22.42 -19.89 -2.46
N ASN A 199 -23.56 -19.24 -2.28
CA ASN A 199 -24.71 -19.41 -3.15
C ASN A 199 -24.93 -18.17 -4.05
N ALA A 200 -23.88 -17.38 -4.25
CA ALA A 200 -23.95 -16.12 -4.95
C ALA A 200 -22.82 -15.98 -5.99
N LEU A 201 -23.17 -15.49 -7.17
CA LEU A 201 -22.26 -15.24 -8.29
C LEU A 201 -22.17 -13.76 -8.61
N THR A 202 -21.06 -13.33 -9.23
CA THR A 202 -20.85 -11.90 -9.53
C THR A 202 -21.79 -11.33 -10.59
N CYS A 203 -22.26 -12.16 -11.53
CA CYS A 203 -23.20 -11.79 -12.59
C CYS A 203 -23.61 -13.03 -13.39
N LEU A 204 -24.91 -13.31 -13.47
CA LEU A 204 -25.50 -14.22 -14.45
C LEU A 204 -25.55 -13.47 -15.79
N SER A 205 -24.68 -13.83 -16.73
CA SER A 205 -24.48 -13.04 -17.94
C SER A 205 -25.62 -13.21 -18.95
N GLY A 206 -26.05 -12.10 -19.56
CA GLY A 206 -27.22 -12.01 -20.43
C GLY A 206 -27.14 -12.74 -21.76
N ARG A 207 -25.97 -13.27 -22.17
CA ARG A 207 -25.90 -14.18 -23.32
C ARG A 207 -26.85 -15.35 -23.11
N THR A 208 -26.84 -15.93 -21.91
CA THR A 208 -27.85 -16.88 -21.44
C THR A 208 -27.77 -16.91 -19.92
N ALA A 209 -28.78 -16.34 -19.28
CA ALA A 209 -28.99 -16.37 -17.84
C ALA A 209 -30.36 -16.97 -17.55
N ILE A 210 -30.40 -18.05 -16.77
CA ILE A 210 -31.64 -18.77 -16.49
C ILE A 210 -32.13 -18.37 -15.10
N TYR A 211 -33.42 -18.08 -14.97
CA TYR A 211 -34.04 -17.61 -13.74
C TYR A 211 -35.32 -18.38 -13.46
N ARG A 212 -35.63 -18.56 -12.17
CA ARG A 212 -36.98 -18.95 -11.76
C ARG A 212 -37.89 -17.74 -11.97
N LYS A 213 -39.05 -17.92 -12.61
CA LYS A 213 -39.98 -16.82 -12.90
C LYS A 213 -40.40 -16.05 -11.64
N LEU A 214 -40.76 -16.78 -10.58
CA LEU A 214 -41.10 -16.20 -9.26
C LEU A 214 -40.01 -15.32 -8.67
N ALA A 215 -38.72 -15.58 -8.98
CA ALA A 215 -37.61 -14.75 -8.52
C ALA A 215 -37.51 -13.41 -9.28
N LEU A 216 -38.11 -13.31 -10.47
CA LEU A 216 -38.10 -12.11 -11.29
C LEU A 216 -39.31 -11.19 -11.05
N GLU A 217 -40.49 -11.74 -10.77
CA GLU A 217 -41.77 -11.01 -10.74
C GLU A 217 -41.71 -9.69 -9.93
N ASN A 218 -41.08 -9.72 -8.75
CA ASN A 218 -41.02 -8.57 -7.85
C ASN A 218 -39.80 -7.65 -8.05
N ILE A 219 -38.90 -7.95 -8.99
CA ILE A 219 -37.66 -7.17 -9.19
C ILE A 219 -37.52 -6.54 -10.57
N VAL A 220 -38.40 -6.87 -11.52
CA VAL A 220 -38.36 -6.25 -12.86
C VAL A 220 -38.57 -4.74 -12.74
N GLU A 221 -39.49 -4.28 -11.90
CA GLU A 221 -39.77 -2.87 -11.68
C GLU A 221 -38.63 -2.16 -10.93
N ASP A 222 -38.02 -2.82 -9.95
CA ASP A 222 -36.79 -2.35 -9.30
C ASP A 222 -35.65 -2.16 -10.31
N MET A 223 -35.48 -3.10 -11.24
CA MET A 223 -34.49 -3.00 -12.32
C MET A 223 -34.80 -1.84 -13.26
N LEU A 224 -36.07 -1.62 -13.62
CA LEU A 224 -36.47 -0.52 -14.51
C LEU A 224 -36.26 0.84 -13.86
N ASN A 225 -36.54 0.98 -12.56
CA ASN A 225 -36.48 2.23 -11.80
C ASN A 225 -35.12 2.48 -11.12
N GLU A 226 -34.16 1.57 -11.32
CA GLU A 226 -32.85 1.63 -10.71
C GLU A 226 -32.07 2.92 -11.03
N LYS A 227 -31.62 3.62 -9.98
CA LYS A 227 -30.72 4.78 -10.08
C LYS A 227 -29.34 4.51 -9.48
N PHE A 228 -28.33 5.22 -9.94
CA PHE A 228 -26.99 5.25 -9.35
C PHE A 228 -26.47 6.69 -9.35
N LEU A 229 -26.09 7.21 -8.18
CA LEU A 229 -25.70 8.61 -7.99
C LEU A 229 -26.69 9.61 -8.63
N GLY A 230 -27.99 9.37 -8.40
CA GLY A 230 -29.10 10.19 -8.90
C GLY A 230 -29.49 9.96 -10.37
N GLN A 231 -28.73 9.20 -11.16
CA GLN A 231 -29.00 8.98 -12.58
C GLN A 231 -29.65 7.62 -12.86
N GLN A 232 -30.61 7.59 -13.79
CA GLN A 232 -31.28 6.37 -14.23
C GLN A 232 -30.28 5.39 -14.86
N CYS A 233 -30.34 4.12 -14.47
CA CYS A 233 -29.50 3.06 -15.05
C CYS A 233 -30.14 2.54 -16.35
N ILE A 234 -29.50 2.81 -17.50
CA ILE A 234 -30.01 2.40 -18.83
C ILE A 234 -29.36 1.12 -19.38
N SER A 235 -28.39 0.54 -18.66
CA SER A 235 -27.67 -0.68 -19.07
C SER A 235 -27.19 -1.50 -17.87
N GLY A 236 -26.83 -2.77 -18.10
CA GLY A 236 -26.29 -3.65 -17.06
C GLY A 236 -27.37 -4.45 -16.32
N GLU A 237 -28.48 -4.68 -17.01
CA GLU A 237 -29.62 -5.51 -16.62
C GLU A 237 -29.21 -6.85 -16.03
N ASP A 238 -28.31 -7.60 -16.69
CA ASP A 238 -27.81 -8.91 -16.24
C ASP A 238 -27.34 -8.91 -14.77
N LYS A 239 -26.47 -7.96 -14.45
CA LYS A 239 -25.85 -7.86 -13.13
C LYS A 239 -26.80 -7.23 -12.10
N SER A 240 -27.67 -6.33 -12.55
CA SER A 240 -28.74 -5.76 -11.73
C SER A 240 -29.72 -6.85 -11.27
N LEU A 241 -30.24 -7.66 -12.20
CA LEU A 241 -31.11 -8.81 -11.90
C LEU A 241 -30.41 -9.80 -10.97
N THR A 242 -29.14 -10.14 -11.26
CA THR A 242 -28.33 -11.01 -10.41
C THR A 242 -28.26 -10.49 -8.96
N ARG A 243 -27.96 -9.21 -8.77
CA ARG A 243 -27.88 -8.57 -7.44
C ARG A 243 -29.24 -8.56 -6.75
N LEU A 244 -30.32 -8.24 -7.48
CA LEU A 244 -31.66 -8.12 -6.93
C LEU A 244 -32.19 -9.46 -6.42
N ILE A 245 -32.03 -10.56 -7.18
CA ILE A 245 -32.45 -11.89 -6.69
C ILE A 245 -31.63 -12.32 -5.46
N GLN A 246 -30.31 -12.10 -5.47
CA GLN A 246 -29.44 -12.46 -4.34
C GLN A 246 -29.75 -11.63 -3.09
N LYS A 247 -30.12 -10.36 -3.27
CA LYS A 247 -30.60 -9.48 -2.20
C LYS A 247 -31.89 -10.02 -1.56
N GLN A 248 -32.82 -10.54 -2.37
CA GLN A 248 -34.04 -11.20 -1.87
C GLN A 248 -33.79 -12.55 -1.19
N GLY A 249 -32.58 -13.10 -1.27
CA GLY A 249 -32.20 -14.36 -0.62
C GLY A 249 -32.22 -15.57 -1.55
N TRP A 250 -32.53 -15.38 -2.83
CA TRP A 250 -32.43 -16.43 -3.83
C TRP A 250 -30.98 -16.86 -4.04
N LYS A 251 -30.77 -18.17 -4.14
CA LYS A 251 -29.47 -18.77 -4.41
C LYS A 251 -29.23 -18.84 -5.91
N THR A 252 -27.96 -18.78 -6.29
CA THR A 252 -27.49 -18.93 -7.66
C THR A 252 -26.58 -20.13 -7.81
N LYS A 253 -26.64 -20.80 -8.97
CA LYS A 253 -25.77 -21.93 -9.31
C LYS A 253 -25.06 -21.70 -10.64
N TYR A 254 -24.00 -22.46 -10.85
CA TYR A 254 -23.20 -22.44 -12.07
C TYR A 254 -23.16 -23.85 -12.67
N LEU A 255 -23.27 -23.96 -13.99
CA LEU A 255 -23.15 -25.18 -14.78
C LEU A 255 -21.95 -25.06 -15.73
N MET A 256 -20.91 -25.86 -15.49
CA MET A 256 -19.66 -25.88 -16.26
C MET A 256 -19.77 -26.66 -17.58
N ASP A 257 -20.51 -27.77 -17.58
CA ASP A 257 -20.56 -28.69 -18.74
C ASP A 257 -21.42 -28.19 -19.91
N ILE A 258 -22.12 -27.07 -19.74
CA ILE A 258 -23.00 -26.48 -20.75
C ILE A 258 -22.28 -25.30 -21.38
N SER A 259 -22.01 -25.38 -22.68
CA SER A 259 -21.40 -24.30 -23.44
C SER A 259 -22.46 -23.48 -24.17
N ILE A 260 -22.43 -22.17 -23.96
CA ILE A 260 -23.15 -21.20 -24.78
C ILE A 260 -22.13 -20.42 -25.62
N LYS A 261 -22.37 -20.39 -26.92
CA LYS A 261 -21.45 -19.80 -27.90
C LYS A 261 -21.94 -18.43 -28.33
N THR A 262 -21.03 -17.47 -28.50
CA THR A 262 -21.30 -16.12 -29.04
C THR A 262 -20.26 -15.78 -30.12
N PRO A 263 -20.61 -15.01 -31.17
CA PRO A 263 -19.64 -14.53 -32.17
C PRO A 263 -18.48 -13.70 -31.58
N GLY A 264 -18.65 -13.14 -30.38
CA GLY A 264 -17.64 -12.30 -29.73
C GLY A 264 -17.48 -10.93 -30.39
N ALA A 265 -16.47 -10.17 -29.97
CA ALA A 265 -16.19 -8.86 -30.56
C ALA A 265 -15.45 -9.01 -31.90
N PRO A 266 -15.96 -8.44 -33.01
CA PRO A 266 -15.35 -8.62 -34.33
C PRO A 266 -13.97 -7.96 -34.41
N ASP A 267 -13.83 -6.78 -33.80
CA ASP A 267 -12.62 -5.96 -33.83
C ASP A 267 -12.23 -5.42 -32.43
N ILE A 268 -11.00 -4.93 -32.32
CA ILE A 268 -10.42 -4.51 -31.03
C ILE A 268 -11.09 -3.26 -30.45
N LYS A 269 -11.60 -2.36 -31.30
CA LYS A 269 -12.29 -1.14 -30.85
C LYS A 269 -13.64 -1.51 -30.25
N THR A 270 -14.37 -2.43 -30.88
CA THR A 270 -15.62 -2.98 -30.33
C THR A 270 -15.36 -3.73 -29.02
N PHE A 271 -14.31 -4.55 -28.97
CA PHE A 271 -13.90 -5.24 -27.75
C PHE A 271 -13.67 -4.28 -26.57
N PHE A 272 -12.83 -3.24 -26.74
CA PHE A 272 -12.57 -2.30 -25.65
C PHE A 272 -13.78 -1.45 -25.26
N LYS A 273 -14.66 -1.08 -26.21
CA LYS A 273 -15.93 -0.42 -25.88
C LYS A 273 -16.82 -1.31 -25.02
N GLN A 274 -16.89 -2.61 -25.31
CA GLN A 274 -17.61 -3.57 -24.48
C GLN A 274 -16.97 -3.71 -23.09
N GLN A 275 -15.64 -3.77 -22.99
CA GLN A 275 -14.92 -3.81 -21.71
C GLN A 275 -15.20 -2.58 -20.84
N ILE A 276 -15.19 -1.36 -21.42
CA ILE A 276 -15.53 -0.12 -20.71
C ILE A 276 -16.96 -0.18 -20.17
N ARG A 277 -17.92 -0.60 -21.01
CA ARG A 277 -19.33 -0.75 -20.62
C ARG A 277 -19.48 -1.72 -19.46
N TRP A 278 -18.89 -2.91 -19.56
CA TRP A 278 -18.95 -3.92 -18.51
C TRP A 278 -18.25 -3.48 -17.22
N ALA A 279 -17.14 -2.75 -17.32
CA ALA A 279 -16.46 -2.21 -16.15
C ALA A 279 -17.32 -1.18 -15.41
N ARG A 280 -17.93 -0.22 -16.11
CA ARG A 280 -18.85 0.77 -15.50
C ARG A 280 -20.04 0.10 -14.83
N ASN A 281 -20.70 -0.84 -15.53
CA ASN A 281 -21.82 -1.60 -14.98
C ASN A 281 -21.36 -2.41 -13.76
N SER A 282 -20.15 -3.00 -13.83
CA SER A 282 -19.61 -3.76 -12.72
C SER A 282 -19.41 -2.91 -11.49
N TRP A 283 -18.81 -1.72 -11.63
CA TRP A 283 -18.61 -0.79 -10.52
C TRP A 283 -19.91 -0.38 -9.84
N ARG A 284 -20.94 -0.04 -10.61
CA ARG A 284 -22.23 0.39 -10.05
C ARG A 284 -22.88 -0.70 -9.20
N GLU A 285 -22.97 -1.90 -9.74
CA GLU A 285 -23.62 -3.02 -9.05
C GLU A 285 -22.76 -3.58 -7.90
N ASP A 286 -21.43 -3.58 -8.05
CA ASP A 286 -20.52 -4.01 -6.98
C ASP A 286 -20.59 -3.07 -5.78
N LEU A 287 -20.51 -1.76 -6.01
CA LEU A 287 -20.60 -0.77 -4.94
C LEU A 287 -21.96 -0.86 -4.24
N LYS A 288 -23.06 -0.94 -4.99
CA LYS A 288 -24.40 -1.17 -4.41
C LYS A 288 -24.45 -2.43 -3.55
N SER A 289 -23.81 -3.51 -3.98
CA SER A 289 -23.77 -4.77 -3.23
C SER A 289 -22.95 -4.63 -1.95
N LEU A 290 -21.74 -4.04 -2.03
CA LEU A 290 -20.86 -3.80 -0.88
C LEU A 290 -21.48 -2.87 0.18
N PHE A 291 -22.28 -1.89 -0.24
CA PHE A 291 -23.02 -1.01 0.68
C PHE A 291 -24.36 -1.60 1.15
N SER A 292 -24.66 -2.85 0.83
CA SER A 292 -25.88 -3.52 1.27
C SER A 292 -25.59 -4.55 2.38
N TYR A 293 -26.44 -4.61 3.39
CA TYR A 293 -26.28 -5.54 4.52
C TYR A 293 -26.31 -7.04 4.14
N TRP A 294 -27.07 -7.41 3.10
CA TRP A 294 -27.27 -8.82 2.73
C TRP A 294 -25.97 -9.56 2.36
N ILE A 295 -25.01 -8.86 1.75
CA ILE A 295 -23.78 -9.51 1.29
C ILE A 295 -22.86 -9.84 2.46
N TRP A 296 -22.82 -8.99 3.49
CA TRP A 296 -21.98 -9.16 4.67
C TRP A 296 -22.58 -10.14 5.69
N SER A 297 -23.90 -10.27 5.70
CA SER A 297 -24.60 -11.23 6.55
C SER A 297 -24.59 -12.65 5.96
N ARG A 298 -24.85 -12.80 4.65
CA ARG A 298 -25.02 -14.12 4.02
C ARG A 298 -23.87 -14.57 3.12
N GLU A 299 -23.22 -13.67 2.40
CA GLU A 299 -22.31 -14.00 1.28
C GLU A 299 -20.94 -13.30 1.42
N LYS A 300 -20.30 -13.45 2.60
CA LYS A 300 -19.05 -12.76 2.96
C LYS A 300 -17.91 -13.00 1.97
N ILE A 301 -17.81 -14.21 1.41
CA ILE A 301 -16.76 -14.56 0.45
C ILE A 301 -16.98 -13.80 -0.87
N LEU A 302 -18.23 -13.60 -1.30
CA LEU A 302 -18.54 -12.76 -2.45
C LEU A 302 -18.15 -11.29 -2.19
N ALA A 303 -18.40 -10.77 -0.98
CA ALA A 303 -17.97 -9.41 -0.60
C ALA A 303 -16.45 -9.25 -0.70
N ILE A 304 -15.69 -10.19 -0.11
CA ILE A 304 -14.22 -10.21 -0.18
C ILE A 304 -13.75 -10.34 -1.64
N TYR A 305 -14.40 -11.17 -2.46
CA TYR A 305 -14.09 -11.30 -3.88
C TYR A 305 -14.30 -9.99 -4.65
N ILE A 306 -15.40 -9.28 -4.38
CA ILE A 306 -15.69 -7.99 -5.01
C ILE A 306 -14.64 -6.95 -4.60
N ILE A 307 -14.21 -6.93 -3.34
CA ILE A 307 -13.13 -6.05 -2.85
C ILE A 307 -11.80 -6.38 -3.54
N ASP A 308 -11.42 -7.67 -3.62
CA ASP A 308 -10.23 -8.12 -4.35
C ASP A 308 -10.27 -7.65 -5.81
N ARG A 309 -11.44 -7.78 -6.46
CA ARG A 309 -11.67 -7.33 -7.83
C ARG A 309 -11.63 -5.80 -7.98
N PHE A 310 -11.98 -5.06 -6.94
CA PHE A 310 -11.88 -3.60 -6.89
C PHE A 310 -10.44 -3.13 -6.81
N ILE A 311 -9.64 -3.77 -5.97
CA ILE A 311 -8.23 -3.40 -5.72
C ILE A 311 -7.32 -3.82 -6.88
N GLN A 312 -7.63 -4.94 -7.55
CA GLN A 312 -6.77 -5.56 -8.58
C GLN A 312 -6.27 -4.61 -9.68
N PRO A 313 -7.08 -3.71 -10.29
CA PRO A 313 -6.60 -2.82 -11.35
C PRO A 313 -5.50 -1.87 -10.90
N PHE A 314 -5.48 -1.45 -9.64
CA PHE A 314 -4.47 -0.56 -9.08
C PHE A 314 -3.16 -1.30 -8.84
N ILE A 315 -3.23 -2.49 -8.23
CA ILE A 315 -2.05 -3.32 -7.95
C ILE A 315 -1.37 -3.77 -9.25
N LEU A 316 -2.11 -3.96 -10.35
CA LEU A 316 -1.54 -4.49 -11.58
C LEU A 316 -0.47 -3.57 -12.20
N PHE A 317 -0.51 -2.26 -11.94
CA PHE A 317 0.44 -1.30 -12.51
C PHE A 317 1.84 -1.35 -11.91
N PHE A 318 2.01 -1.94 -10.71
CA PHE A 318 3.33 -2.14 -10.12
C PHE A 318 4.28 -2.93 -11.04
N GLY A 319 3.75 -3.89 -11.80
CA GLY A 319 4.53 -4.66 -12.77
C GLY A 319 5.16 -3.78 -13.86
N PRO A 320 4.37 -3.12 -14.73
CA PRO A 320 4.88 -2.23 -15.78
C PRO A 320 5.76 -1.10 -15.25
N ILE A 321 5.44 -0.52 -14.10
CA ILE A 321 6.25 0.53 -13.46
C ILE A 321 7.62 -0.04 -13.08
N SER A 322 7.67 -1.23 -12.47
CA SER A 322 8.93 -1.89 -12.12
C SER A 322 9.74 -2.29 -13.36
N LEU A 323 9.07 -2.71 -14.44
CA LEU A 323 9.72 -3.00 -15.72
C LEU A 323 10.33 -1.73 -16.33
N PHE A 324 9.58 -0.62 -16.35
CA PHE A 324 10.07 0.67 -16.83
C PHE A 324 11.28 1.12 -16.03
N LEU A 325 11.21 1.03 -14.69
CA LEU A 325 12.32 1.36 -13.82
C LEU A 325 13.54 0.46 -14.08
N ALA A 326 13.34 -0.85 -14.27
CA ALA A 326 14.42 -1.77 -14.61
C ALA A 326 15.08 -1.42 -15.94
N ILE A 327 14.32 -0.98 -16.95
CA ILE A 327 14.87 -0.49 -18.22
C ILE A 327 15.64 0.82 -18.02
N TYR A 328 15.05 1.79 -17.32
CA TYR A 328 15.65 3.10 -17.06
C TYR A 328 16.99 2.97 -16.31
N LEU A 329 17.04 2.10 -15.31
CA LEU A 329 18.26 1.78 -14.54
C LEU A 329 19.18 0.76 -15.24
N LYS A 330 18.82 0.28 -16.44
CA LYS A 330 19.57 -0.72 -17.23
C LYS A 330 19.79 -2.07 -16.53
N HIS A 331 18.87 -2.47 -15.65
CA HIS A 331 18.86 -3.77 -14.95
C HIS A 331 18.34 -4.89 -15.87
N TRP A 332 19.06 -5.22 -16.95
CA TRP A 332 18.59 -6.14 -18.00
C TRP A 332 18.25 -7.56 -17.51
N ILE A 333 18.97 -8.08 -16.51
CA ILE A 333 18.64 -9.37 -15.89
C ILE A 333 17.25 -9.31 -15.25
N ILE A 334 16.92 -8.22 -14.55
CA ILE A 334 15.59 -8.04 -13.94
C ILE A 334 14.53 -7.84 -15.00
N VAL A 335 14.82 -7.08 -16.07
CA VAL A 335 13.93 -6.96 -17.24
C VAL A 335 13.58 -8.36 -17.78
N PHE A 336 14.59 -9.21 -17.97
CA PHE A 336 14.40 -10.58 -18.42
C PHE A 336 13.56 -11.40 -17.43
N ILE A 337 13.87 -11.34 -16.12
CA ILE A 337 13.11 -12.05 -15.08
C ILE A 337 11.65 -11.61 -15.06
N ILE A 338 11.36 -10.31 -15.13
CA ILE A 338 9.99 -9.79 -15.14
C ILE A 338 9.23 -10.28 -16.38
N ILE A 339 9.85 -10.21 -17.56
CA ILE A 339 9.22 -10.66 -18.81
C ILE A 339 8.97 -12.17 -18.79
N MET A 340 9.95 -12.97 -18.36
CA MET A 340 9.81 -14.42 -18.22
C MET A 340 8.74 -14.78 -17.20
N TRP A 341 8.75 -14.11 -16.05
CA TRP A 341 7.73 -14.30 -15.02
C TRP A 341 6.33 -13.97 -15.54
N TRP A 342 6.15 -12.92 -16.34
CA TRP A 342 4.86 -12.62 -16.96
C TRP A 342 4.44 -13.70 -17.94
N LEU A 343 5.34 -14.18 -18.80
CA LEU A 343 5.04 -15.25 -19.75
C LEU A 343 4.65 -16.54 -19.02
N ILE A 344 5.45 -16.99 -18.06
CA ILE A 344 5.18 -18.20 -17.26
C ILE A 344 3.88 -18.03 -16.46
N SER A 345 3.73 -16.93 -15.72
CA SER A 345 2.56 -16.69 -14.87
C SER A 345 1.28 -16.59 -15.66
N ARG A 346 1.28 -15.90 -16.81
CA ARG A 346 0.10 -15.82 -17.66
C ARG A 346 -0.22 -17.16 -18.29
N THR A 347 0.77 -17.89 -18.79
CA THR A 347 0.59 -19.24 -19.35
C THR A 347 -0.14 -20.14 -18.36
N ILE A 348 0.32 -20.20 -17.11
CA ILE A 348 -0.31 -21.02 -16.06
C ILE A 348 -1.76 -20.58 -15.82
N LYS A 349 -2.01 -19.27 -15.68
CA LYS A 349 -3.37 -18.75 -15.39
C LYS A 349 -4.37 -19.01 -16.52
N ILE A 350 -3.92 -18.94 -17.77
CA ILE A 350 -4.75 -19.23 -18.95
C ILE A 350 -4.66 -20.68 -19.41
N PHE A 351 -3.99 -21.58 -18.68
CA PHE A 351 -3.82 -22.97 -19.08
C PHE A 351 -5.15 -23.70 -19.43
N PRO A 352 -6.29 -23.49 -18.72
CA PRO A 352 -7.57 -24.09 -19.12
C PRO A 352 -8.07 -23.65 -20.51
N HIS A 353 -7.63 -22.48 -20.98
CA HIS A 353 -7.85 -22.00 -22.34
C HIS A 353 -6.88 -22.67 -23.32
N LEU A 354 -5.57 -22.63 -23.02
CA LEU A 354 -4.53 -23.18 -23.88
C LEU A 354 -4.66 -24.69 -24.10
N LYS A 355 -5.15 -25.43 -23.10
CA LYS A 355 -5.45 -26.88 -23.23
C LYS A 355 -6.46 -27.16 -24.35
N ARG A 356 -7.41 -26.24 -24.59
CA ARG A 356 -8.44 -26.36 -25.65
C ARG A 356 -8.05 -25.65 -26.95
N HIS A 357 -7.21 -24.62 -26.85
CA HIS A 357 -6.70 -23.87 -28.00
C HIS A 357 -5.18 -23.68 -27.92
N PRO A 358 -4.37 -24.74 -28.17
CA PRO A 358 -2.91 -24.67 -28.02
C PRO A 358 -2.25 -23.59 -28.90
N GLN A 359 -2.80 -23.37 -30.09
CA GLN A 359 -2.40 -22.33 -31.04
C GLN A 359 -2.49 -20.90 -30.49
N ASP A 360 -3.25 -20.66 -29.42
CA ASP A 360 -3.38 -19.34 -28.79
C ASP A 360 -2.16 -18.98 -27.93
N TYR A 361 -1.19 -19.89 -27.78
CA TYR A 361 0.10 -19.57 -27.13
C TYR A 361 0.81 -18.38 -27.80
N VAL A 362 0.70 -18.25 -29.13
CA VAL A 362 1.29 -17.12 -29.89
C VAL A 362 0.66 -15.77 -29.52
N ILE A 363 -0.58 -15.76 -29.01
CA ILE A 363 -1.29 -14.54 -28.57
C ILE A 363 -0.86 -14.11 -27.17
N LEU A 364 -0.14 -14.94 -26.43
CA LEU A 364 0.23 -14.69 -25.03
C LEU A 364 0.85 -13.29 -24.79
N PRO A 365 1.80 -12.78 -25.60
CA PRO A 365 2.34 -11.43 -25.41
C PRO A 365 1.27 -10.34 -25.56
N ILE A 366 0.38 -10.47 -26.54
CA ILE A 366 -0.74 -9.54 -26.77
C ILE A 366 -1.74 -9.62 -25.61
N TYR A 367 -1.99 -10.82 -25.10
CA TYR A 367 -2.84 -11.02 -23.93
C TYR A 367 -2.26 -10.34 -22.68
N ILE A 368 -0.94 -10.46 -22.44
CA ILE A 368 -0.25 -9.76 -21.34
C ILE A 368 -0.50 -8.25 -21.44
N LEU A 369 -0.23 -7.65 -22.60
CA LEU A 369 -0.48 -6.23 -22.83
C LEU A 369 -1.95 -5.86 -22.59
N ASN A 370 -2.88 -6.68 -23.11
CA ASN A 370 -4.31 -6.51 -22.93
C ASN A 370 -4.72 -6.53 -21.45
N THR A 371 -4.06 -7.30 -20.57
CA THR A 371 -4.37 -7.26 -19.13
C THR A 371 -4.12 -5.89 -18.50
N TYR A 372 -3.06 -5.19 -18.89
CA TYR A 372 -2.75 -3.84 -18.42
C TYR A 372 -3.70 -2.80 -19.03
N ILE A 373 -4.05 -2.95 -20.31
CA ILE A 373 -5.06 -2.09 -20.96
C ILE A 373 -6.42 -2.26 -20.26
N ILE A 374 -6.81 -3.48 -19.88
CA ILE A 374 -8.06 -3.71 -19.14
C ILE A 374 -8.01 -3.09 -17.74
N ALA A 375 -6.87 -3.12 -17.05
CA ALA A 375 -6.72 -2.43 -15.76
C ALA A 375 -6.88 -0.91 -15.92
N PHE A 376 -6.27 -0.31 -16.95
CA PHE A 376 -6.45 1.10 -17.30
C PHE A 376 -7.93 1.42 -17.57
N ILE A 377 -8.59 0.59 -18.41
CA ILE A 377 -10.02 0.72 -18.73
C ILE A 377 -10.88 0.69 -17.46
N ARG A 378 -10.54 -0.17 -16.48
CA ARG A 378 -11.28 -0.27 -15.22
C ARG A 378 -11.16 0.99 -14.36
N ILE A 379 -9.96 1.57 -14.24
CA ILE A 379 -9.76 2.84 -13.52
C ILE A 379 -10.48 3.99 -14.27
N TYR A 380 -10.33 4.07 -15.59
CA TYR A 380 -11.06 5.04 -16.41
C TYR A 380 -12.59 4.90 -16.27
N ALA A 381 -13.09 3.66 -16.24
CA ALA A 381 -14.51 3.37 -16.04
C ALA A 381 -15.02 3.79 -14.65
N LEU A 382 -14.15 3.85 -13.63
CA LEU A 382 -14.49 4.34 -12.30
C LEU A 382 -14.76 5.85 -12.33
N PHE A 383 -13.91 6.63 -12.99
CA PHE A 383 -14.11 8.08 -13.14
C PHE A 383 -15.23 8.44 -14.11
N THR A 384 -15.52 7.56 -15.07
CA THR A 384 -16.63 7.71 -16.02
C THR A 384 -17.86 6.86 -15.66
N ILE A 385 -18.02 6.48 -14.39
CA ILE A 385 -19.06 5.55 -13.93
C ILE A 385 -20.49 6.04 -14.21
N LYS A 386 -20.69 7.36 -14.21
CA LYS A 386 -21.94 8.06 -14.55
C LYS A 386 -22.20 8.09 -16.07
N THR A 387 -21.18 7.89 -16.90
CA THR A 387 -21.35 7.86 -18.35
C THR A 387 -22.06 6.60 -18.77
N GLN A 388 -23.28 6.77 -19.24
CA GLN A 388 -24.09 5.69 -19.77
C GLN A 388 -24.34 5.98 -21.24
N GLY A 389 -23.76 5.14 -22.10
CA GLY A 389 -23.89 5.27 -23.54
C GLY A 389 -23.98 3.89 -24.17
N TRP A 390 -25.07 3.64 -24.86
CA TRP A 390 -25.17 2.54 -25.81
C TRP A 390 -24.60 3.00 -27.16
N ILE A 391 -24.09 2.05 -27.94
CA ILE A 391 -23.59 2.34 -29.29
C ILE A 391 -24.73 2.59 -30.29
N THR A 392 -25.99 2.29 -30.00
CA THR A 392 -27.02 2.34 -31.06
C THR A 392 -28.45 2.61 -30.60
N ARG A 393 -28.72 3.50 -29.66
CA ARG A 393 -30.08 4.09 -29.53
C ARG A 393 -29.98 5.35 -28.70
N TRP A 394 -31.04 6.14 -28.60
CA TRP A 394 -31.16 7.37 -27.79
C TRP A 394 -30.90 8.66 -28.57
N ASP A 395 -31.83 9.59 -28.39
CA ASP A 395 -31.80 10.97 -28.86
C ASP A 395 -30.46 11.62 -28.45
N LYS A 396 -29.80 12.33 -29.38
CA LYS A 396 -28.53 13.05 -29.14
C LYS A 396 -28.61 13.93 -27.89
N ASN A 397 -29.81 14.36 -27.52
CA ASN A 397 -30.10 15.23 -26.38
C ASN A 397 -30.03 14.54 -25.00
N ARG A 398 -30.15 13.21 -24.91
CA ARG A 398 -30.05 12.46 -23.62
C ARG A 398 -28.71 11.79 -23.40
N PHE A 399 -27.89 11.70 -24.44
CA PHE A 399 -26.50 11.31 -24.29
C PHE A 399 -25.73 12.46 -23.65
N SER A 400 -25.47 12.36 -22.35
CA SER A 400 -24.24 12.94 -21.83
C SER A 400 -23.08 12.13 -22.43
N LYS A 401 -22.75 12.38 -23.71
CA LYS A 401 -21.36 12.18 -24.13
C LYS A 401 -20.55 12.86 -23.04
N PRO A 402 -19.56 12.19 -22.41
CA PRO A 402 -18.67 12.93 -21.54
C PRO A 402 -18.16 14.06 -22.44
N LYS A 403 -18.45 15.32 -22.08
CA LYS A 403 -17.88 16.48 -22.78
C LYS A 403 -16.40 16.14 -22.95
N LYS A 404 -15.76 16.42 -24.10
CA LYS A 404 -14.34 16.05 -24.32
C LYS A 404 -13.49 16.33 -23.07
N PHE A 405 -13.79 17.44 -22.39
CA PHE A 405 -13.35 17.79 -21.04
C PHE A 405 -13.45 16.69 -19.95
N ILE A 406 -14.60 16.07 -19.71
CA ILE A 406 -14.80 14.98 -18.73
C ILE A 406 -13.99 13.74 -19.11
N SER A 407 -13.91 13.39 -20.39
CA SER A 407 -13.05 12.28 -20.83
C SER A 407 -11.57 12.60 -20.63
N THR A 408 -11.14 13.84 -20.91
CA THR A 408 -9.76 14.29 -20.69
C THR A 408 -9.41 14.30 -19.20
N ILE A 409 -10.29 14.80 -18.33
CA ILE A 409 -10.10 14.75 -16.88
C ILE A 409 -10.04 13.32 -16.38
N SER A 410 -10.88 12.42 -16.89
CA SER A 410 -10.87 11.01 -16.47
C SER A 410 -9.59 10.30 -16.91
N ILE A 411 -9.09 10.61 -18.11
CA ILE A 411 -7.79 10.13 -18.59
C ILE A 411 -6.67 10.72 -17.73
N ALA A 412 -6.67 12.02 -17.47
CA ALA A 412 -5.70 12.70 -16.62
C ALA A 412 -5.71 12.13 -15.19
N SER A 413 -6.89 11.89 -14.61
CA SER A 413 -7.03 11.28 -13.28
C SER A 413 -6.52 9.84 -13.26
N THR A 414 -6.77 9.08 -14.33
CA THR A 414 -6.22 7.72 -14.46
C THR A 414 -4.69 7.76 -14.57
N LEU A 415 -4.15 8.70 -15.35
CA LEU A 415 -2.71 8.91 -15.48
C LEU A 415 -2.10 9.38 -14.16
N LEU A 416 -2.77 10.26 -13.41
CA LEU A 416 -2.33 10.70 -12.08
C LEU A 416 -2.29 9.55 -11.09
N VAL A 417 -3.26 8.63 -11.10
CA VAL A 417 -3.20 7.42 -10.26
C VAL A 417 -2.00 6.55 -10.63
N VAL A 418 -1.77 6.33 -11.94
CA VAL A 418 -0.61 5.55 -12.41
C VAL A 418 0.71 6.25 -12.05
N MET A 419 0.77 7.59 -12.21
CA MET A 419 1.92 8.39 -11.82
C MET A 419 2.14 8.36 -10.31
N ALA A 420 1.09 8.47 -9.49
CA ALA A 420 1.18 8.41 -8.03
C ALA A 420 1.70 7.04 -7.56
N ILE A 421 1.25 5.94 -8.17
CA ILE A 421 1.82 4.61 -7.90
C ILE A 421 3.29 4.58 -8.35
N GLY A 422 3.60 5.19 -9.49
CA GLY A 422 4.95 5.33 -10.02
C GLY A 422 5.88 6.12 -9.11
N THR A 423 5.43 7.26 -8.58
CA THR A 423 6.18 8.11 -7.65
C THR A 423 6.31 7.45 -6.31
N LEU A 424 5.28 6.80 -5.77
CA LEU A 424 5.39 6.01 -4.52
C LEU A 424 6.40 4.88 -4.68
N THR A 425 6.39 4.20 -5.83
CA THR A 425 7.38 3.16 -6.14
C THR A 425 8.78 3.78 -6.28
N ALA A 426 8.92 4.89 -6.99
CA ALA A 426 10.20 5.59 -7.17
C ALA A 426 10.75 6.18 -5.86
N GLU A 427 9.90 6.73 -4.99
CA GLU A 427 10.24 7.23 -3.66
C GLU A 427 10.70 6.07 -2.77
N TYR A 428 9.91 5.00 -2.67
CA TYR A 428 10.33 3.77 -1.98
C TYR A 428 11.69 3.27 -2.49
N ASN A 429 11.91 3.35 -3.80
CA ASN A 429 13.16 2.94 -4.44
C ASN A 429 14.31 3.92 -4.20
N LYS A 430 14.06 5.22 -4.09
CA LYS A 430 15.05 6.24 -3.70
C LYS A 430 15.52 5.95 -2.27
N LYS A 431 14.60 5.64 -1.35
CA LYS A 431 14.93 5.24 0.03
C LYS A 431 15.82 4.00 0.07
N ILE A 432 15.57 3.01 -0.78
CA ILE A 432 16.35 1.75 -0.80
C ILE A 432 17.67 1.86 -1.57
N PHE A 433 17.73 2.61 -2.68
CA PHE A 433 18.96 2.79 -3.45
C PHE A 433 20.01 3.59 -2.66
N ILE A 434 19.56 4.53 -1.83
CA ILE A 434 20.41 5.23 -0.84
C ILE A 434 20.92 4.27 0.23
N PHE A 435 20.14 3.24 0.60
CA PHE A 435 20.48 2.26 1.63
C PHE A 435 21.48 1.17 1.18
N ASN A 436 21.73 1.01 -0.13
CA ASN A 436 22.43 -0.15 -0.69
C ASN A 436 23.67 0.17 -1.54
N GLN A 437 24.23 1.38 -1.48
CA GLN A 437 25.52 1.66 -2.12
C GLN A 437 26.65 0.91 -1.37
N PRO A 438 27.41 0.01 -2.02
CA PRO A 438 28.77 -0.28 -1.58
C PRO A 438 29.60 0.99 -1.77
N THR A 439 30.44 1.34 -0.78
CA THR A 439 31.46 2.39 -0.86
C THR A 439 32.26 2.24 -2.16
N LYS A 440 31.89 3.01 -3.17
CA LYS A 440 32.57 2.99 -4.46
C LYS A 440 33.84 3.79 -4.31
N GLN A 441 34.94 3.07 -4.21
CA GLN A 441 36.32 3.53 -4.33
C GLN A 441 36.40 4.58 -5.45
N LEU A 442 36.51 5.86 -5.08
CA LEU A 442 36.67 6.96 -6.03
C LEU A 442 38.11 6.91 -6.53
N THR A 443 38.29 6.36 -7.72
CA THR A 443 39.47 6.59 -8.55
C THR A 443 39.59 8.09 -8.76
N ILE A 444 40.62 8.68 -8.15
CA ILE A 444 41.15 10.01 -8.44
C ILE A 444 41.37 10.08 -9.95
N ASN A 445 40.52 10.79 -10.70
CA ASN A 445 40.82 11.30 -12.05
C ASN A 445 39.76 12.24 -12.67
N ASN A 446 38.58 12.43 -12.06
CA ASN A 446 37.56 13.35 -12.62
C ASN A 446 37.33 14.65 -11.81
N LEU A 447 38.27 15.06 -10.95
CA LEU A 447 38.17 16.29 -10.14
C LEU A 447 38.91 17.51 -10.74
N ILE A 448 39.25 17.50 -12.03
CA ILE A 448 39.90 18.66 -12.65
C ILE A 448 38.91 19.66 -13.29
N ASP A 449 37.68 19.26 -13.64
CA ASP A 449 36.87 20.10 -14.56
C ASP A 449 35.65 20.85 -13.99
N LYS A 450 35.46 20.95 -12.68
CA LYS A 450 34.37 21.78 -12.12
C LYS A 450 34.77 22.62 -10.91
N LYS A 451 35.88 23.36 -11.03
CA LYS A 451 36.05 24.64 -10.33
C LYS A 451 35.54 25.75 -11.25
N THR A 452 34.25 26.09 -11.17
CA THR A 452 33.66 27.40 -11.55
C THR A 452 32.13 27.31 -11.62
N ALA A 453 31.46 27.63 -10.51
CA ALA A 453 30.13 28.25 -10.53
C ALA A 453 29.79 28.78 -9.13
N LYS A 454 29.69 30.11 -9.00
CA LYS A 454 29.16 30.80 -7.81
C LYS A 454 27.70 30.40 -7.57
N PRO A 455 27.22 30.29 -6.31
CA PRO A 455 25.80 30.15 -6.06
C PRO A 455 25.09 31.49 -6.27
N LYS A 456 24.11 31.51 -7.17
CA LYS A 456 23.10 32.58 -7.25
C LYS A 456 22.01 32.26 -6.22
N SER A 457 21.77 33.23 -5.34
CA SER A 457 20.61 33.34 -4.48
C SER A 457 19.35 33.56 -5.32
N GLU A 458 18.40 32.62 -5.30
CA GLU A 458 17.02 32.88 -5.74
C GLU A 458 16.07 32.58 -4.58
N ILE A 459 15.52 33.67 -4.06
CA ILE A 459 14.41 33.75 -3.11
C ILE A 459 13.17 33.18 -3.81
N ILE A 460 12.65 32.04 -3.34
CA ILE A 460 11.35 31.52 -3.78
C ILE A 460 10.31 31.89 -2.71
N GLN A 461 9.45 32.83 -3.08
CA GLN A 461 8.26 33.24 -2.34
C GLN A 461 7.33 32.06 -2.08
N GLU A 462 6.97 31.87 -0.81
CA GLU A 462 5.87 31.02 -0.38
C GLU A 462 4.53 31.53 -0.92
N ASN A 463 3.91 30.77 -1.82
CA ASN A 463 2.50 30.95 -2.15
C ASN A 463 1.64 30.08 -1.22
N LYS A 464 1.06 30.75 -0.21
CA LYS A 464 -0.05 30.25 0.62
C LYS A 464 -1.20 29.74 -0.25
N LYS A 465 -1.61 28.48 -0.02
CA LYS A 465 -2.99 28.04 -0.27
C LYS A 465 -3.57 27.46 1.02
N THR A 466 -4.45 28.26 1.58
CA THR A 466 -5.31 28.00 2.74
C THR A 466 -6.30 26.89 2.41
N GLU A 467 -6.30 25.80 3.18
CA GLU A 467 -7.48 24.98 3.40
C GLU A 467 -7.54 24.58 4.87
N ASN A 468 -8.65 24.96 5.51
CA ASN A 468 -9.06 24.76 6.89
C ASN A 468 -8.57 23.46 7.55
N GLN A 469 -7.49 23.53 8.31
CA GLN A 469 -7.38 22.78 9.55
C GLN A 469 -7.65 23.77 10.69
N LYS A 470 -8.62 23.43 11.54
CA LYS A 470 -8.77 24.10 12.84
C LYS A 470 -7.40 24.10 13.51
N ASN A 471 -6.86 25.30 13.75
CA ASN A 471 -5.79 25.55 14.70
C ASN A 471 -6.26 25.06 16.07
N ILE A 472 -6.04 23.79 16.36
CA ILE A 472 -5.89 23.32 17.73
C ILE A 472 -4.40 23.47 17.98
N LEU A 473 -3.98 24.63 18.52
CA LEU A 473 -2.78 24.64 19.34
C LEU A 473 -2.97 23.49 20.34
N PRO A 474 -2.08 22.48 20.40
CA PRO A 474 -2.20 21.46 21.42
C PRO A 474 -2.23 22.21 22.76
N GLU A 475 -3.27 22.00 23.55
CA GLU A 475 -3.36 22.55 24.91
C GLU A 475 -2.01 22.36 25.60
N ILE A 476 -1.59 23.31 26.44
CA ILE A 476 -0.37 23.23 27.25
C ILE A 476 -0.45 21.93 28.06
N ASN A 477 0.08 20.85 27.51
CA ASN A 477 -0.03 19.55 28.11
C ASN A 477 1.24 19.41 28.93
N ASN A 478 1.14 19.61 30.24
CA ASN A 478 2.21 19.36 31.22
C ASN A 478 2.56 17.84 31.35
N ASN A 479 2.11 17.04 30.37
CA ASN A 479 2.07 15.60 30.39
C ASN A 479 2.78 15.07 29.14
N ALA A 480 3.96 14.46 29.32
CA ALA A 480 4.64 13.72 28.27
C ALA A 480 4.04 12.30 28.21
N ARG A 481 3.85 11.74 27.01
CA ARG A 481 3.25 10.41 26.82
C ARG A 481 4.32 9.38 26.53
N TYR A 482 4.29 8.28 27.28
CA TYR A 482 5.17 7.13 27.09
C TYR A 482 4.35 5.87 26.83
N ARG A 483 4.71 5.13 25.79
CA ARG A 483 4.10 3.85 25.45
C ARG A 483 4.85 2.68 26.09
N ILE A 484 4.12 1.87 26.83
CA ILE A 484 4.63 0.68 27.54
C ILE A 484 5.08 -0.38 26.54
N ARG A 485 6.27 -0.96 26.79
CA ARG A 485 6.88 -2.03 26.00
C ARG A 485 6.99 -3.33 26.79
N SER A 486 7.29 -4.40 26.07
CA SER A 486 7.62 -5.69 26.69
C SER A 486 8.81 -5.53 27.64
N GLY A 487 8.64 -5.93 28.89
CA GLY A 487 9.66 -5.80 29.95
C GLY A 487 9.60 -4.49 30.74
N ASP A 488 8.73 -3.55 30.39
CA ASP A 488 8.57 -2.33 31.18
C ASP A 488 7.83 -2.62 32.49
N THR A 489 8.26 -1.93 33.55
CA THR A 489 7.51 -1.75 34.80
C THR A 489 7.43 -0.27 35.11
N LEU A 490 6.42 0.18 35.87
CA LEU A 490 6.36 1.59 36.28
C LEU A 490 7.62 2.02 37.06
N ILE A 491 8.22 1.09 37.81
CA ILE A 491 9.48 1.30 38.53
C ILE A 491 10.64 1.49 37.54
N SER A 492 10.76 0.67 36.50
CA SER A 492 11.86 0.83 35.54
C SER A 492 11.70 2.05 34.65
N ILE A 493 10.48 2.43 34.29
CA ILE A 493 10.20 3.69 33.59
C ILE A 493 10.56 4.89 34.50
N SER A 494 10.14 4.86 35.77
CA SER A 494 10.50 5.86 36.79
C SER A 494 12.02 6.00 36.92
N ARG A 495 12.75 4.89 37.02
CA ARG A 495 14.22 4.89 37.10
C ARG A 495 14.86 5.41 35.81
N LYS A 496 14.37 4.98 34.65
CA LYS A 496 14.91 5.35 33.34
C LYS A 496 14.88 6.86 33.11
N TYR A 497 13.73 7.49 33.39
CA TYR A 497 13.57 8.94 33.23
C TYR A 497 14.00 9.74 34.47
N ASN A 498 14.39 9.05 35.54
CA ASN A 498 14.68 9.62 36.86
C ASN A 498 13.54 10.50 37.42
N VAL A 499 12.31 9.98 37.31
CA VAL A 499 11.07 10.65 37.75
C VAL A 499 10.53 9.94 38.99
N ASN A 500 9.97 10.69 39.94
CA ASN A 500 9.36 10.10 41.13
C ASN A 500 8.17 9.20 40.77
N LEU A 501 8.24 7.90 41.12
CA LEU A 501 7.18 6.93 40.85
C LEU A 501 5.81 7.37 41.36
N LYS A 502 5.74 8.02 42.54
CA LYS A 502 4.46 8.52 43.08
C LYS A 502 3.84 9.59 42.19
N LYS A 503 4.66 10.40 41.53
CA LYS A 503 4.19 11.42 40.57
C LYS A 503 3.68 10.81 39.28
N ILE A 504 4.31 9.73 38.80
CA ILE A 504 3.80 8.95 37.67
C ILE A 504 2.44 8.32 38.05
N LEU A 505 2.34 7.72 39.23
CA LEU A 505 1.08 7.13 39.70
C LEU A 505 -0.03 8.18 39.80
N GLN A 506 0.23 9.32 40.45
CA GLN A 506 -0.70 10.44 40.56
C GLN A 506 -1.20 10.92 39.19
N ALA A 507 -0.32 11.03 38.21
CA ALA A 507 -0.67 11.47 36.86
C ALA A 507 -1.49 10.45 36.06
N ASN A 508 -1.56 9.19 36.52
CA ASN A 508 -2.25 8.09 35.83
C ASN A 508 -3.33 7.42 36.68
N GLU A 509 -3.77 8.03 37.79
CA GLU A 509 -4.78 7.47 38.70
C GLU A 509 -6.10 7.10 37.98
N SER A 510 -6.47 7.84 36.93
CA SER A 510 -7.67 7.55 36.13
C SER A 510 -7.48 6.41 35.11
N ASN A 511 -6.24 6.07 34.75
CA ASN A 511 -5.93 5.19 33.63
C ASN A 511 -5.38 3.82 34.10
N ILE A 512 -4.65 3.79 35.21
CA ILE A 512 -4.04 2.57 35.75
C ILE A 512 -4.81 2.11 36.99
N LEU A 513 -5.68 1.13 36.81
CA LEU A 513 -6.48 0.54 37.90
C LEU A 513 -5.63 -0.27 38.90
N ASN A 514 -4.53 -0.88 38.44
CA ASN A 514 -3.58 -1.61 39.28
C ASN A 514 -2.13 -1.29 38.84
N PRO A 515 -1.34 -0.57 39.65
CA PRO A 515 0.06 -0.20 39.35
C PRO A 515 1.01 -1.36 39.04
N ASN A 516 0.67 -2.58 39.49
CA ASN A 516 1.49 -3.78 39.25
C ASN A 516 1.12 -4.50 37.94
N ILE A 517 0.08 -4.06 37.23
CA ILE A 517 -0.41 -4.67 35.99
C ILE A 517 -0.57 -3.58 34.94
N ILE A 518 0.46 -3.42 34.11
CA ILE A 518 0.47 -2.50 32.96
C ILE A 518 0.49 -3.30 31.64
N LYS A 519 -0.17 -2.81 30.59
CA LYS A 519 -0.27 -3.53 29.31
C LYS A 519 0.69 -2.99 28.27
N ILE A 520 1.27 -3.88 27.47
CA ILE A 520 2.07 -3.49 26.30
C ILE A 520 1.21 -2.64 25.36
N GLU A 521 1.80 -1.60 24.76
CA GLU A 521 1.17 -0.56 23.94
C GLU A 521 0.23 0.41 24.69
N GLU A 522 -0.02 0.23 25.98
CA GLU A 522 -0.74 1.20 26.80
C GLU A 522 0.09 2.48 26.98
N GLU A 523 -0.56 3.64 26.95
CA GLU A 523 0.09 4.93 27.10
C GLU A 523 -0.06 5.45 28.52
N ILE A 524 1.05 5.83 29.13
CA ILE A 524 1.09 6.47 30.45
C ILE A 524 1.62 7.89 30.34
N ILE A 525 1.21 8.71 31.29
CA ILE A 525 1.65 10.09 31.45
C ILE A 525 2.89 10.15 32.34
N ILE A 526 3.92 10.84 31.87
CA ILE A 526 5.08 11.23 32.65
C ILE A 526 5.04 12.76 32.82
N PRO A 527 4.95 13.28 34.06
CA PRO A 527 4.89 14.71 34.31
C PRO A 527 6.14 15.44 33.79
N ILE A 528 5.94 16.47 32.96
CA ILE A 528 7.06 17.23 32.34
C ILE A 528 7.92 17.92 33.39
N ASN A 529 7.31 18.43 34.45
CA ASN A 529 8.01 19.09 35.56
C ASN A 529 8.93 18.15 36.35
N GLU A 530 8.78 16.83 36.23
CA GLU A 530 9.69 15.87 36.84
C GLU A 530 10.85 15.50 35.89
N LEU A 531 10.62 15.53 34.57
CA LEU A 531 11.65 15.23 33.57
C LEU A 531 12.83 16.22 33.61
N THR A 532 12.55 17.48 33.96
CA THR A 532 13.53 18.58 33.99
C THR A 532 14.34 18.68 35.28
N LYS A 533 14.03 17.91 36.32
CA LYS A 533 14.55 18.17 37.68
C LYS A 533 15.93 17.58 37.98
N THR A 534 16.30 16.44 37.40
CA THR A 534 17.56 15.79 37.78
C THR A 534 18.16 14.91 36.67
N PRO A 535 19.49 14.99 36.44
CA PRO A 535 20.25 14.03 35.63
C PRO A 535 20.07 12.58 36.12
N ILE A 536 20.33 11.60 35.27
CA ILE A 536 20.35 10.17 35.61
C ILE A 536 21.24 9.96 36.84
N LYS A 537 20.64 9.49 37.94
CA LYS A 537 21.38 9.02 39.11
C LYS A 537 21.78 7.56 38.93
N LEU A 538 23.08 7.29 39.01
CA LEU A 538 23.67 5.95 39.02
C LEU A 538 23.17 5.14 40.22
N ILE A 539 22.19 4.27 40.01
CA ILE A 539 21.89 3.19 40.96
C ILE A 539 21.54 1.94 40.16
N SER A 540 22.55 1.23 39.69
CA SER A 540 22.39 -0.16 39.28
C SER A 540 23.53 -1.01 39.82
N TYR A 541 23.16 -2.13 40.45
CA TYR A 541 24.09 -3.18 40.90
C TYR A 541 24.19 -4.32 39.85
N LYS A 542 23.58 -4.17 38.66
CA LYS A 542 23.45 -5.23 37.66
C LYS A 542 24.11 -4.83 36.35
N LEU A 543 24.94 -5.71 35.80
CA LEU A 543 25.54 -5.54 34.49
C LEU A 543 24.54 -5.88 33.36
N PRO A 544 24.57 -5.15 32.23
CA PRO A 544 23.79 -5.50 31.04
C PRO A 544 24.33 -6.78 30.41
N THR A 545 23.46 -7.41 29.61
CA THR A 545 23.89 -8.39 28.62
C THR A 545 24.64 -7.67 27.52
N VAL A 546 25.83 -8.16 27.20
CA VAL A 546 26.68 -7.63 26.13
C VAL A 546 26.69 -8.65 25.00
N SER A 547 26.40 -8.19 23.79
CA SER A 547 26.52 -8.98 22.56
C SER A 547 27.17 -8.15 21.47
N TYR A 548 27.71 -8.81 20.44
CA TYR A 548 28.39 -8.12 19.34
C TYR A 548 27.83 -8.58 18.00
N ASP A 549 27.43 -7.61 17.18
CA ASP A 549 27.00 -7.84 15.80
C ASP A 549 28.16 -7.58 14.83
N ASN A 550 28.66 -8.67 14.25
CA ASN A 550 29.75 -8.64 13.28
C ASN A 550 29.40 -7.86 12.00
N PHE A 551 28.12 -7.82 11.60
CA PHE A 551 27.74 -7.21 10.33
C PHE A 551 27.75 -5.68 10.41
N SER A 552 27.27 -5.13 11.51
CA SER A 552 27.23 -3.68 11.76
C SER A 552 28.40 -3.16 12.59
N ASP A 553 29.36 -4.03 12.95
CA ASP A 553 30.47 -3.71 13.85
C ASP A 553 29.97 -2.98 15.11
N THR A 554 28.98 -3.58 15.77
CA THR A 554 28.22 -2.94 16.86
C THR A 554 28.19 -3.79 18.12
N ILE A 555 28.62 -3.21 19.23
CA ILE A 555 28.45 -3.72 20.59
C ILE A 555 27.03 -3.36 21.07
N ILE A 556 26.21 -4.35 21.36
CA ILE A 556 24.82 -4.18 21.77
C ILE A 556 24.70 -4.45 23.28
N LEU A 557 24.20 -3.46 24.02
CA LEU A 557 23.99 -3.49 25.47
C LEU A 557 22.48 -3.59 25.78
N ARG A 558 22.07 -4.62 26.53
CA ARG A 558 20.65 -4.91 26.86
C ARG A 558 20.45 -5.27 28.32
N GLY A 559 19.46 -4.69 28.99
CA GLY A 559 19.07 -5.13 30.32
C GLY A 559 18.39 -4.06 31.15
N GLU A 560 17.18 -4.36 31.63
CA GLU A 560 16.40 -3.46 32.47
C GLU A 560 17.13 -3.10 33.75
N GLY A 561 17.26 -1.78 33.98
CA GLY A 561 17.89 -1.24 35.18
C GLY A 561 19.35 -1.65 35.34
N SER A 562 20.03 -2.01 34.25
CA SER A 562 21.46 -2.35 34.25
C SER A 562 22.30 -1.16 33.81
N ALA A 563 23.54 -1.07 34.32
CA ALA A 563 24.48 -0.02 33.94
C ALA A 563 25.87 -0.59 33.67
N ILE A 564 26.60 0.03 32.74
CA ILE A 564 27.98 -0.35 32.42
C ILE A 564 28.82 0.85 32.02
N THR A 565 30.09 0.83 32.41
CA THR A 565 31.11 1.80 32.00
C THR A 565 31.99 1.24 30.88
N ILE A 566 32.66 2.08 30.08
CA ILE A 566 33.62 1.61 29.05
C ILE A 566 34.73 0.69 29.61
N PRO A 567 35.40 0.98 30.75
CA PRO A 567 36.40 0.06 31.32
C PRO A 567 35.85 -1.32 31.66
N THR A 568 34.67 -1.36 32.29
CA THR A 568 33.96 -2.61 32.59
C THR A 568 33.57 -3.36 31.31
N LEU A 569 33.11 -2.65 30.28
CA LEU A 569 32.78 -3.23 28.97
C LEU A 569 34.00 -3.83 28.28
N TYR A 570 35.14 -3.13 28.31
CA TYR A 570 36.41 -3.64 27.82
C TYR A 570 36.82 -4.93 28.55
N ASN A 571 36.72 -4.95 29.88
CA ASN A 571 37.07 -6.13 30.69
C ASN A 571 36.18 -7.35 30.37
N LEU A 572 34.91 -7.14 30.00
CA LEU A 572 33.99 -8.21 29.60
C LEU A 572 34.28 -8.71 28.18
N LEU A 573 34.56 -7.81 27.23
CA LEU A 573 34.81 -8.16 25.83
C LEU A 573 36.20 -8.77 25.62
N ARG A 574 37.21 -8.30 26.37
CA ARG A 574 38.63 -8.63 26.21
C ARG A 574 39.12 -8.47 24.75
N SER A 575 38.70 -7.37 24.12
CA SER A 575 38.83 -7.16 22.67
C SER A 575 39.46 -5.80 22.37
N GLU A 576 40.77 -5.79 22.17
CA GLU A 576 41.55 -4.57 21.84
C GLU A 576 41.18 -3.96 20.48
N ASP A 577 40.64 -4.77 19.58
CA ASP A 577 40.18 -4.36 18.25
C ASP A 577 38.81 -3.64 18.28
N LYS A 578 38.11 -3.65 19.42
CA LYS A 578 36.80 -2.99 19.61
C LYS A 578 36.89 -1.79 20.52
N ILE A 579 37.63 -1.93 21.62
CA ILE A 579 37.91 -0.86 22.58
C ILE A 579 39.38 -1.01 22.98
N THR A 580 40.17 0.04 22.80
CA THR A 580 41.59 0.04 23.14
C THR A 580 41.82 0.94 24.35
N TYR A 581 42.55 0.47 25.35
CA TYR A 581 43.03 1.31 26.44
C TYR A 581 44.36 1.97 26.05
N LEU A 582 44.42 3.30 26.02
CA LEU A 582 45.61 4.05 25.58
C LEU A 582 46.53 4.46 26.75
N GLY A 583 46.11 4.24 27.99
CA GLY A 583 46.82 4.69 29.20
C GLY A 583 46.27 6.03 29.72
N GLN A 584 46.61 6.38 30.97
CA GLN A 584 46.20 7.64 31.62
C GLN A 584 44.67 7.90 31.59
N LYS A 585 43.85 6.84 31.71
CA LYS A 585 42.38 6.90 31.56
C LYS A 585 41.89 7.33 30.16
N GLU A 586 42.75 7.30 29.14
CA GLU A 586 42.36 7.51 27.76
C GLU A 586 41.94 6.20 27.09
N TRP A 587 40.89 6.26 26.30
CA TRP A 587 40.29 5.10 25.65
C TRP A 587 39.99 5.41 24.19
N LEU A 588 40.14 4.43 23.31
CA LEU A 588 39.77 4.52 21.90
C LEU A 588 38.68 3.52 21.57
N LEU A 589 37.51 4.03 21.19
CA LEU A 589 36.39 3.24 20.71
C LEU A 589 36.53 2.99 19.21
N LYS A 590 36.57 1.71 18.81
CA LYS A 590 36.79 1.27 17.42
C LYS A 590 35.57 0.62 16.76
N SER A 591 34.55 0.30 17.56
CA SER A 591 33.26 -0.25 17.12
C SER A 591 32.10 0.59 17.61
N ASN A 592 30.96 0.49 16.93
CA ASN A 592 29.74 1.15 17.35
C ASN A 592 29.24 0.61 18.70
N ILE A 593 28.53 1.42 19.47
CA ILE A 593 27.79 0.98 20.66
C ILE A 593 26.30 1.29 20.46
N LEU A 594 25.45 0.29 20.68
CA LEU A 594 23.98 0.44 20.72
C LEU A 594 23.47 0.05 22.12
N VAL A 595 22.88 1.03 22.81
CA VAL A 595 22.25 0.86 24.13
C VAL A 595 20.74 0.70 23.94
N THR A 596 20.17 -0.41 24.43
CA THR A 596 18.74 -0.67 24.30
C THR A 596 18.18 -1.44 25.51
N ASP A 597 16.88 -1.74 25.50
CA ASP A 597 16.16 -2.46 26.56
C ASP A 597 16.42 -1.89 27.96
N LEU A 598 16.32 -0.55 28.10
CA LEU A 598 16.49 0.18 29.37
C LEU A 598 17.87 0.02 30.04
N ALA A 599 18.89 -0.45 29.31
CA ALA A 599 20.26 -0.43 29.77
C ALA A 599 20.82 1.00 29.80
N THR A 600 21.86 1.21 30.60
CA THR A 600 22.54 2.50 30.72
C THR A 600 24.04 2.36 30.44
N LEU A 601 24.55 3.14 29.49
CA LEU A 601 25.99 3.33 29.28
C LEU A 601 26.45 4.56 30.04
N ILE A 602 27.52 4.44 30.82
CA ILE A 602 28.11 5.52 31.60
C ILE A 602 29.54 5.79 31.12
N ILE A 603 29.84 7.04 30.87
CA ILE A 603 31.17 7.55 30.50
C ILE A 603 31.47 8.65 31.53
N ASP A 604 32.30 8.35 32.52
CA ASP A 604 32.53 9.20 33.71
C ASP A 604 34.02 9.56 33.89
N GLU A 605 34.38 10.15 35.03
CA GLU A 605 35.76 10.53 35.40
C GLU A 605 36.78 9.38 35.45
N ASN A 606 36.35 8.12 35.31
CA ASN A 606 37.26 6.99 35.08
C ASN A 606 37.81 6.98 33.65
N ILE A 607 37.27 7.83 32.79
CA ILE A 607 37.67 8.07 31.41
C ILE A 607 38.02 9.56 31.32
N SER A 608 39.31 9.89 31.28
CA SER A 608 39.74 11.29 31.11
C SER A 608 39.41 11.79 29.70
N TRP A 609 39.59 10.91 28.70
CA TRP A 609 39.32 11.20 27.30
C TRP A 609 38.90 9.94 26.54
N LEU A 610 37.66 9.95 26.04
CA LEU A 610 37.18 8.96 25.08
C LEU A 610 37.40 9.46 23.65
N LYS A 611 38.27 8.78 22.92
CA LYS A 611 38.51 8.97 21.50
C LYS A 611 37.60 8.02 20.72
N MET A 612 36.90 8.52 19.72
CA MET A 612 36.02 7.73 18.84
C MET A 612 36.65 7.66 17.47
N LYS A 613 37.01 6.45 17.01
CA LYS A 613 37.63 6.24 15.70
C LYS A 613 36.84 6.96 14.61
N SER A 614 37.50 7.82 13.85
CA SER A 614 36.94 8.60 12.75
C SER A 614 38.05 8.97 11.79
N ASP A 615 37.97 8.46 10.58
CA ASP A 615 38.91 8.75 9.50
C ASP A 615 38.23 8.53 8.14
N LYS A 616 38.96 8.77 7.05
CA LYS A 616 38.47 8.58 5.67
C LYS A 616 38.00 7.16 5.34
N TYR A 617 38.35 6.15 6.15
CA TYR A 617 37.92 4.77 6.01
C TYR A 617 36.68 4.44 6.83
N GLY A 618 36.26 5.31 7.75
CA GLY A 618 35.01 5.22 8.47
C GLY A 618 35.08 5.78 9.88
N PHE A 619 33.95 5.74 10.56
CA PHE A 619 33.78 6.27 11.90
C PHE A 619 32.90 5.36 12.75
N VAL A 620 32.86 5.61 14.06
CA VAL A 620 32.02 4.89 15.01
C VAL A 620 30.92 5.78 15.59
N SER A 621 29.91 5.16 16.19
CA SER A 621 28.81 5.89 16.82
C SER A 621 28.42 5.26 18.15
N ILE A 622 27.95 6.11 19.07
CA ILE A 622 27.28 5.67 20.30
C ILE A 622 25.81 6.04 20.16
N LYS A 623 24.95 5.02 20.12
CA LYS A 623 23.51 5.19 19.92
C LYS A 623 22.72 4.61 21.07
N SER A 624 21.64 5.27 21.44
CA SER A 624 20.61 4.72 22.30
C SER A 624 19.29 4.57 21.52
N GLU A 625 18.67 3.40 21.60
CA GLU A 625 17.27 3.21 21.23
C GLU A 625 16.55 2.57 22.42
N ASN A 626 15.73 3.36 23.13
CA ASN A 626 15.10 2.93 24.38
C ASN A 626 16.08 2.60 25.53
N GLY A 627 17.34 3.02 25.43
CA GLY A 627 18.35 2.94 26.50
C GLY A 627 18.74 4.32 27.04
N ASN A 628 19.76 4.36 27.90
CA ASN A 628 20.26 5.61 28.49
C ASN A 628 21.77 5.77 28.24
N ILE A 629 22.20 7.02 28.03
CA ILE A 629 23.62 7.39 27.93
C ILE A 629 23.89 8.49 28.96
N GLY A 630 24.86 8.29 29.84
CA GLY A 630 25.33 9.31 30.79
C GLY A 630 26.79 9.64 30.51
N ILE A 631 27.08 10.92 30.27
CA ILE A 631 28.42 11.44 30.02
C ILE A 631 28.72 12.49 31.10
N PHE A 632 29.74 12.25 31.92
CA PHE A 632 30.03 13.03 33.10
C PHE A 632 31.54 13.26 33.24
N ASN A 633 31.97 14.49 33.54
CA ASN A 633 33.35 14.78 33.97
C ASN A 633 34.44 14.24 33.01
N THR A 634 34.17 14.23 31.71
CA THR A 634 35.02 13.57 30.70
C THR A 634 35.13 14.38 29.41
N LYS A 635 36.11 14.04 28.57
CA LYS A 635 36.27 14.56 27.22
C LYS A 635 35.90 13.50 26.17
N ILE A 636 35.16 13.87 25.13
CA ILE A 636 34.87 12.99 23.99
C ILE A 636 35.19 13.70 22.68
N THR A 637 35.98 13.05 21.82
CA THR A 637 36.26 13.56 20.48
C THR A 637 36.27 12.47 19.41
N SER A 638 36.02 12.84 18.17
CA SER A 638 36.47 12.01 17.04
C SER A 638 37.99 11.92 17.02
N TRP A 639 38.55 10.85 16.46
CA TRP A 639 39.98 10.61 16.45
C TRP A 639 40.41 9.80 15.23
N ASP A 640 41.34 10.35 14.46
CA ASP A 640 42.00 9.66 13.36
C ASP A 640 43.28 8.98 13.90
N GLU A 641 43.28 7.66 13.90
CA GLU A 641 44.41 6.86 14.37
C GLU A 641 45.67 7.04 13.53
N LEU A 642 45.53 7.37 12.24
CA LEU A 642 46.65 7.50 11.33
C LEU A 642 47.35 8.84 11.50
N THR A 643 46.58 9.91 11.72
CA THR A 643 47.13 11.26 11.90
C THR A 643 47.36 11.62 13.37
N GLN A 644 46.86 10.83 14.32
CA GLN A 644 46.94 11.07 15.76
C GLN A 644 46.39 12.44 16.16
N ASN A 645 45.30 12.85 15.50
CA ASN A 645 44.62 14.13 15.73
C ASN A 645 43.09 13.95 15.69
N PRO A 646 42.32 14.91 16.22
CA PRO A 646 40.87 14.93 16.01
C PRO A 646 40.52 14.99 14.53
N ASP A 647 39.46 14.29 14.13
CA ASP A 647 39.00 14.28 12.75
C ASP A 647 38.26 15.58 12.42
N ILE A 648 38.94 16.45 11.69
CA ILE A 648 38.40 17.75 11.27
C ILE A 648 37.56 17.65 10.00
N ASN A 649 37.60 16.54 9.27
CA ASN A 649 36.81 16.39 8.06
C ASN A 649 35.40 15.93 8.44
N TYR A 650 34.39 16.72 8.08
CA TYR A 650 32.98 16.30 8.25
C TYR A 650 32.36 15.88 6.92
N THR A 651 33.10 15.93 5.81
CA THR A 651 32.51 15.70 4.48
C THR A 651 32.54 14.23 4.05
N ASP A 652 33.46 13.44 4.62
CA ASP A 652 33.56 11.98 4.50
C ASP A 652 32.82 11.23 5.62
N GLY A 653 32.18 11.96 6.51
CA GLY A 653 31.44 11.43 7.66
C GLY A 653 32.30 11.42 8.92
N ARG A 654 31.65 11.55 10.07
CA ARG A 654 32.37 11.72 11.35
C ARG A 654 31.63 11.06 12.49
N SER A 655 32.39 10.58 13.47
CA SER A 655 31.87 9.97 14.70
C SER A 655 30.82 10.86 15.39
N PHE A 656 29.77 10.25 15.95
CA PHE A 656 28.65 10.98 16.56
C PHE A 656 27.97 10.20 17.69
N ILE A 657 27.16 10.91 18.49
CA ILE A 657 26.39 10.34 19.60
C ILE A 657 24.92 10.72 19.45
N LEU A 658 24.04 9.72 19.51
CA LEU A 658 22.62 9.90 19.16
C LEU A 658 21.70 9.11 20.10
N SER A 659 20.79 9.82 20.76
CA SER A 659 19.67 9.24 21.52
C SER A 659 18.40 9.25 20.68
N ILE A 660 17.77 8.08 20.50
CA ILE A 660 16.63 7.89 19.59
C ILE A 660 15.40 7.37 20.33
N ASN A 661 14.22 7.80 19.87
CA ASN A 661 12.91 7.30 20.29
C ASN A 661 12.63 7.50 21.77
N SER A 662 12.76 6.45 22.59
CA SER A 662 12.56 6.53 24.03
C SER A 662 13.87 6.61 24.82
N GLY A 663 14.97 7.05 24.20
CA GLY A 663 16.26 7.16 24.87
C GLY A 663 16.36 8.39 25.77
N ARG A 664 17.12 8.29 26.87
CA ARG A 664 17.59 9.45 27.64
C ARG A 664 19.10 9.62 27.46
N MET A 665 19.56 10.85 27.29
CA MET A 665 20.99 11.15 27.26
C MET A 665 21.29 12.38 28.11
N ASP A 666 22.21 12.26 29.06
CA ASP A 666 22.66 13.36 29.89
C ASP A 666 24.17 13.60 29.68
N VAL A 667 24.56 14.87 29.51
CA VAL A 667 25.94 15.31 29.27
C VAL A 667 26.25 16.43 30.25
N ILE A 668 27.17 16.21 31.19
CA ILE A 668 27.45 17.16 32.28
C ILE A 668 28.93 17.30 32.57
N ASN A 669 29.37 18.54 32.75
CA ASN A 669 30.76 18.87 33.12
C ASN A 669 31.79 18.22 32.18
N SER A 670 31.49 18.26 30.87
CA SER A 670 32.23 17.53 29.85
C SER A 670 32.65 18.41 28.68
N GLU A 671 33.71 18.00 27.98
CA GLU A 671 34.15 18.61 26.73
C GLU A 671 33.82 17.67 25.57
N ILE A 672 33.00 18.13 24.63
CA ILE A 672 32.57 17.33 23.48
C ILE A 672 32.96 18.07 22.20
N ALA A 673 33.83 17.47 21.39
CA ALA A 673 34.35 18.16 20.23
C ALA A 673 34.56 17.29 19.00
N PHE A 674 34.57 17.94 17.83
CA PHE A 674 34.82 17.29 16.53
C PHE A 674 33.88 16.12 16.26
N LEU A 675 32.59 16.19 16.61
CA LEU A 675 31.61 15.16 16.31
C LEU A 675 30.66 15.60 15.19
N GLY A 676 30.12 14.61 14.48
CA GLY A 676 29.03 14.77 13.54
C GLY A 676 29.39 15.33 12.17
N HIS A 677 28.44 15.19 11.24
CA HIS A 677 28.61 15.53 9.83
C HIS A 677 27.28 15.90 9.16
N ASN A 678 27.37 16.36 7.90
CA ASN A 678 26.19 16.70 7.09
C ASN A 678 25.63 15.45 6.39
N THR A 679 24.38 15.09 6.69
CA THR A 679 23.64 14.11 5.89
C THR A 679 22.74 14.78 4.85
N SER A 680 22.99 14.48 3.57
CA SER A 680 22.14 14.85 2.44
C SER A 680 20.92 13.94 2.24
N THR A 681 20.57 13.11 3.23
CA THR A 681 19.47 12.13 3.13
C THR A 681 18.35 12.47 4.12
N GLU A 682 17.18 12.82 3.59
CA GLU A 682 16.00 13.27 4.34
C GLU A 682 15.37 12.18 5.25
N ASP A 683 15.88 10.93 5.24
CA ASP A 683 15.17 9.80 5.85
C ASP A 683 15.73 9.29 7.20
N VAL A 684 16.98 9.58 7.59
CA VAL A 684 17.53 9.17 8.91
C VAL A 684 18.55 10.20 9.47
N GLY A 685 18.27 11.50 9.40
CA GLY A 685 19.15 12.52 10.00
C GLY A 685 19.36 12.34 11.52
N GLY A 686 20.31 13.04 12.13
CA GLY A 686 20.58 13.01 13.57
C GLY A 686 22.04 12.67 13.95
N ASP A 687 22.91 12.54 12.97
CA ASP A 687 24.35 12.35 13.07
C ASP A 687 25.14 13.66 13.01
N TYR A 688 24.48 14.76 13.38
CA TYR A 688 25.04 16.12 13.34
C TYR A 688 26.02 16.43 14.48
N GLY A 689 26.21 15.54 15.45
CA GLY A 689 27.09 15.75 16.60
C GLY A 689 26.53 15.05 17.83
N LEU A 690 26.00 15.84 18.76
CA LEU A 690 25.16 15.39 19.87
C LEU A 690 23.68 15.55 19.50
N SER A 691 22.92 14.45 19.47
CA SER A 691 21.55 14.50 18.97
C SER A 691 20.53 13.75 19.85
N TRP A 692 19.34 14.34 19.96
CA TRP A 692 18.12 13.73 20.50
C TRP A 692 17.07 13.73 19.40
N LYS A 693 16.61 12.55 18.99
CA LYS A 693 15.69 12.41 17.86
C LYS A 693 14.55 11.43 18.10
N ILE A 694 13.33 11.83 17.73
CA ILE A 694 12.19 10.91 17.54
C ILE A 694 11.94 10.71 16.05
N TYR A 695 11.69 9.48 15.62
CA TYR A 695 11.19 9.22 14.26
C TYR A 695 9.72 9.64 14.14
N ASP A 696 9.35 10.27 13.01
CA ASP A 696 8.03 10.90 12.84
C ASP A 696 6.82 10.01 13.20
N ILE A 697 6.90 8.71 12.92
CA ILE A 697 5.86 7.72 13.25
C ILE A 697 5.61 7.53 14.77
N ARG A 698 6.55 8.01 15.60
CA ARG A 698 6.60 7.86 17.06
C ARG A 698 6.38 9.16 17.83
N PHE A 699 6.13 10.29 17.15
CA PHE A 699 5.74 11.52 17.84
C PHE A 699 4.54 11.30 18.76
N ASN A 700 4.56 11.93 19.94
CA ASN A 700 3.56 11.82 21.01
C ASN A 700 3.33 10.41 21.59
N LYS A 701 4.21 9.45 21.29
CA LYS A 701 4.14 8.07 21.81
C LYS A 701 5.38 7.69 22.61
N ASP A 702 6.52 8.24 22.23
CA ASP A 702 7.82 8.01 22.85
C ASP A 702 8.35 9.33 23.42
N ILE A 703 9.19 9.24 24.44
CA ILE A 703 9.88 10.40 25.03
C ILE A 703 11.38 10.23 24.87
N VAL A 704 11.98 11.08 24.04
CA VAL A 704 13.43 11.34 24.05
C VAL A 704 13.67 12.61 24.84
N THR A 705 14.60 12.59 25.79
CA THR A 705 14.84 13.70 26.73
C THR A 705 16.27 13.66 27.27
N GLY A 706 16.67 14.67 28.05
CA GLY A 706 18.01 14.76 28.59
C GLY A 706 18.43 16.11 29.12
N THR A 707 19.53 16.12 29.87
CA THR A 707 20.17 17.31 30.43
C THR A 707 21.54 17.53 29.78
N ILE A 708 21.78 18.75 29.30
CA ILE A 708 23.07 19.24 28.81
C ILE A 708 23.48 20.40 29.71
N ALA A 709 24.42 20.18 30.64
CA ALA A 709 24.78 21.19 31.63
C ALA A 709 26.29 21.35 31.85
N ASN A 710 26.78 22.59 31.97
CA ASN A 710 28.19 22.88 32.31
C ASN A 710 29.21 22.25 31.34
N ASN A 711 28.90 22.19 30.04
CA ASN A 711 29.78 21.58 29.05
C ASN A 711 30.48 22.61 28.15
N LYS A 712 31.58 22.17 27.53
CA LYS A 712 32.19 22.83 26.37
C LYS A 712 31.92 22.00 25.12
N ILE A 713 31.14 22.55 24.19
CA ILE A 713 30.69 21.85 22.99
C ILE A 713 31.15 22.63 21.76
N HIS A 714 32.16 22.11 21.05
CA HIS A 714 32.83 22.88 20.01
C HIS A 714 33.34 22.07 18.83
N ASN A 715 33.53 22.72 17.68
CA ASN A 715 33.99 22.08 16.43
C ASN A 715 33.15 20.87 15.98
N ASN A 716 31.96 20.67 16.54
CA ASN A 716 31.01 19.69 16.02
C ASN A 716 30.40 20.20 14.71
N TYR A 717 29.70 19.35 13.98
CA TYR A 717 28.96 19.81 12.82
C TYR A 717 27.82 20.75 13.25
N TYR A 718 26.90 20.25 14.06
CA TYR A 718 26.04 21.05 14.95
C TYR A 718 26.50 20.82 16.40
N GLY A 719 26.45 21.84 17.24
CA GLY A 719 26.76 21.67 18.67
C GLY A 719 25.80 20.64 19.30
N VAL A 720 24.50 20.93 19.27
CA VAL A 720 23.42 20.02 19.70
C VAL A 720 22.23 20.08 18.71
N TYR A 721 21.64 18.92 18.44
CA TYR A 721 20.44 18.78 17.62
C TYR A 721 19.29 18.10 18.37
N ILE A 722 18.15 18.79 18.45
CA ILE A 722 16.94 18.32 19.14
C ILE A 722 15.79 18.26 18.13
N TYR A 723 15.23 17.07 17.94
CA TYR A 723 14.13 16.81 17.01
C TYR A 723 13.07 15.90 17.63
N GLY A 724 11.86 16.42 17.80
CA GLY A 724 10.76 15.71 18.47
C GLY A 724 10.95 15.48 19.96
N ALA A 725 11.95 16.08 20.59
CA ALA A 725 12.26 15.80 21.99
C ALA A 725 11.37 16.58 22.95
N THR A 726 11.24 16.08 24.17
CA THR A 726 10.39 16.69 25.19
C THR A 726 11.19 16.94 26.47
N ALA A 727 11.04 18.14 27.04
CA ALA A 727 11.59 18.49 28.35
C ALA A 727 13.13 18.38 28.46
N ASN A 728 13.86 18.65 27.37
CA ASN A 728 15.32 18.78 27.44
C ASN A 728 15.73 20.06 28.17
N THR A 729 16.81 20.01 28.94
CA THR A 729 17.39 21.18 29.63
C THR A 729 18.80 21.41 29.12
N ILE A 730 19.08 22.60 28.61
CA ILE A 730 20.38 23.05 28.11
C ILE A 730 20.79 24.27 28.93
N GLN A 731 21.70 24.10 29.89
CA GLN A 731 22.04 25.16 30.83
C GLN A 731 23.54 25.32 31.08
N GLU A 732 24.01 26.56 31.23
CA GLU A 732 25.38 26.86 31.67
C GLU A 732 26.47 26.25 30.75
N ASN A 733 26.22 26.08 29.45
CA ASN A 733 27.20 25.51 28.52
C ASN A 733 27.89 26.59 27.66
N GLU A 734 29.06 26.24 27.14
CA GLU A 734 29.75 26.98 26.07
C GLU A 734 29.60 26.24 24.74
N PHE A 735 29.00 26.88 23.74
CA PHE A 735 28.86 26.38 22.37
C PHE A 735 29.64 27.25 21.39
N TYR A 736 30.76 26.74 20.86
CA TYR A 736 31.61 27.56 19.99
C TYR A 736 32.29 26.85 18.84
N ASP A 737 32.64 27.61 17.80
CA ASP A 737 33.34 27.11 16.60
C ASP A 737 32.70 25.87 15.95
N ASN A 738 31.40 25.65 16.15
CA ASN A 738 30.67 24.58 15.48
C ASN A 738 30.47 24.94 14.00
N THR A 739 30.44 23.92 13.15
CA THR A 739 30.52 24.07 11.69
C THR A 739 29.33 24.85 11.12
N VAL A 740 28.14 24.65 11.70
CA VAL A 740 26.91 25.36 11.29
C VAL A 740 26.23 25.97 12.51
N TYR A 741 25.45 25.19 13.26
CA TYR A 741 24.65 25.71 14.37
C TYR A 741 25.26 25.40 15.73
N GLY A 742 25.06 26.30 16.70
CA GLY A 742 25.30 25.98 18.11
C GLY A 742 24.25 25.01 18.65
N ILE A 743 22.99 25.45 18.70
CA ILE A 743 21.84 24.68 19.17
C ILE A 743 20.74 24.67 18.12
N VAL A 744 20.22 23.49 17.80
CA VAL A 744 19.07 23.31 16.91
C VAL A 744 17.92 22.64 17.64
N VAL A 745 16.72 23.23 17.59
CA VAL A 745 15.48 22.63 18.13
C VAL A 745 14.41 22.65 17.05
N SER A 746 13.85 21.50 16.70
CA SER A 746 12.92 21.40 15.56
C SER A 746 11.94 20.22 15.69
N GLY A 747 11.00 20.09 14.75
CA GLY A 747 10.25 18.85 14.52
C GLY A 747 9.36 18.42 15.68
N TYR A 748 8.44 19.27 16.16
CA TYR A 748 7.55 18.97 17.29
C TYR A 748 8.23 18.87 18.66
N SER A 749 9.49 19.33 18.75
CA SER A 749 10.16 19.48 20.05
C SER A 749 9.41 20.48 20.95
N ASN A 750 9.26 20.12 22.22
CA ASN A 750 8.46 20.91 23.15
C ASN A 750 9.00 20.89 24.58
N ASN A 751 8.67 21.94 25.35
CA ASN A 751 9.11 22.10 26.74
C ASN A 751 10.64 22.10 26.91
N VAL A 752 11.40 22.44 25.87
CA VAL A 752 12.86 22.57 25.94
C VAL A 752 13.22 23.85 26.68
N ILE A 753 14.15 23.77 27.62
CA ILE A 753 14.69 24.90 28.37
C ILE A 753 16.12 25.16 27.88
N ILE A 754 16.40 26.38 27.43
CA ILE A 754 17.72 26.86 27.04
C ILE A 754 18.06 28.08 27.89
N ASP A 755 18.97 27.92 28.84
CA ASP A 755 19.22 28.87 29.92
C ASP A 755 20.71 29.15 30.13
N SER A 756 21.10 30.41 30.31
CA SER A 756 22.44 30.76 30.81
C SER A 756 23.63 30.18 30.00
N ASN A 757 23.48 29.96 28.69
CA ASN A 757 24.55 29.43 27.83
C ASN A 757 25.34 30.56 27.15
N HIS A 758 26.63 30.31 26.87
CA HIS A 758 27.50 31.14 26.05
C HIS A 758 27.63 30.52 24.64
N ILE A 759 27.12 31.19 23.61
CA ILE A 759 27.03 30.64 22.25
C ILE A 759 27.69 31.58 21.25
N TYR A 760 28.86 31.21 20.72
CA TYR A 760 29.66 32.13 19.91
C TYR A 760 30.50 31.50 18.80
N SER A 761 30.87 32.29 17.80
CA SER A 761 31.75 31.87 16.69
C SER A 761 31.27 30.65 15.88
N ASN A 762 29.97 30.32 15.91
CA ASN A 762 29.42 29.23 15.11
C ASN A 762 29.27 29.64 13.64
N GLY A 763 29.29 28.65 12.74
CA GLY A 763 29.34 28.84 11.28
C GLY A 763 28.06 29.38 10.63
N ASP A 764 26.95 29.36 11.35
CA ASP A 764 25.67 30.01 11.09
C ASP A 764 25.01 30.35 12.47
N GLN A 765 23.68 30.33 12.59
CA GLN A 765 22.99 30.79 13.80
C GLN A 765 23.43 30.09 15.10
N GLY A 766 23.54 30.87 16.19
CA GLY A 766 23.85 30.33 17.51
C GLY A 766 22.75 29.42 18.04
N ILE A 767 21.49 29.86 17.98
CA ILE A 767 20.30 29.05 18.27
C ILE A 767 19.37 29.11 17.05
N PHE A 768 18.98 27.94 16.55
CA PHE A 768 18.00 27.79 15.49
C PHE A 768 16.76 27.05 15.99
N MET A 769 15.60 27.69 15.87
CA MET A 769 14.29 27.11 16.16
C MET A 769 13.58 26.80 14.85
N GLY A 770 13.47 25.51 14.51
CA GLY A 770 12.80 25.02 13.31
C GLY A 770 11.30 24.81 13.50
N ASP A 771 10.64 24.45 12.39
CA ASP A 771 9.19 24.31 12.28
C ASP A 771 8.55 23.45 13.36
N LYS A 772 7.40 23.93 13.83
CA LYS A 772 6.47 23.21 14.72
C LYS A 772 7.09 22.84 16.08
N SER A 773 7.97 23.66 16.63
CA SER A 773 8.42 23.55 18.03
C SER A 773 7.57 24.45 18.93
N PHE A 774 7.20 23.98 20.14
CA PHE A 774 6.20 24.67 20.99
C PHE A 774 6.59 24.68 22.47
N TYR A 775 6.17 25.71 23.21
CA TYR A 775 6.35 25.79 24.67
C TYR A 775 7.81 25.67 25.14
N ASN A 776 8.76 26.12 24.33
CA ASN A 776 10.18 26.15 24.68
C ASN A 776 10.53 27.48 25.36
N ASN A 777 11.39 27.43 26.37
CA ASN A 777 11.82 28.61 27.13
C ASN A 777 13.29 28.89 26.82
N ILE A 778 13.57 30.11 26.35
CA ILE A 778 14.93 30.58 26.05
C ILE A 778 15.14 31.88 26.83
N TYR A 779 16.03 31.87 27.83
CA TYR A 779 16.30 33.03 28.65
C TYR A 779 17.76 33.06 29.13
N GLU A 780 18.28 34.24 29.45
CA GLU A 780 19.62 34.46 30.03
C GLU A 780 20.83 33.93 29.23
N ASN A 781 20.66 33.61 27.94
CA ASN A 781 21.78 33.18 27.08
C ASN A 781 22.57 34.36 26.50
N ASN A 782 23.89 34.21 26.45
CA ASN A 782 24.81 35.15 25.80
C ASN A 782 25.21 34.64 24.40
N ILE A 783 24.68 35.26 23.35
CA ILE A 783 24.83 34.81 21.96
C ILE A 783 25.53 35.89 21.13
N TYR A 784 26.76 35.65 20.67
CA TYR A 784 27.56 36.67 19.99
C TYR A 784 28.53 36.09 18.96
N LYS A 785 28.98 36.87 17.96
CA LYS A 785 29.99 36.46 16.95
C LYS A 785 29.68 35.20 16.13
N ASN A 786 28.44 34.72 16.12
CA ASN A 786 28.00 33.68 15.20
C ASN A 786 27.86 34.26 13.80
N LYS A 787 28.21 33.49 12.76
CA LYS A 787 27.89 33.89 11.39
C LYS A 787 26.37 33.88 11.26
N LEU A 788 25.80 34.94 10.71
CA LEU A 788 24.41 34.93 10.27
C LEU A 788 24.54 34.96 8.76
N PHE A 789 24.14 33.90 8.03
CA PHE A 789 23.79 33.85 6.59
C PHE A 789 24.06 32.47 5.97
#